data_AF-A0A945S233-F1
#
_entry.id   AF-A0A945S233-F1
#
_cell.length_a   1.000
_cell.length_b   1.000
_cell.length_c   1.000
_cell.angle_alpha   90.00
_cell.angle_beta   90.00
_cell.angle_gamma   90.00
#
_symmetry.space_group_name_H-M   'P 1'
#
loop_
_entity.id
_entity.type
_entity.pdbx_description
1 polymer ?
#
loop_
_entity_poly.entity_id
_entity_poly.type
_entity_poly.pdbx_seq_one_letter_code
_entity_poly.pdbx_strand_id
1 'polypeptide(L)'
;MRVALLSAAVAACVLWTCSVRGGVVADYAFGNAAALGLDSIGTRNMVCTGGLPVEGPAGPGVAFAGDGGLELPAAQCPDFGRGFGLDLWLRLDDLTGPMLIAGRDGQFLLRLDPLRENGRLSLFVHGEGWEPRLRGPRLLKGKWYHVQAGWDGSQMALIVGDAVARQQRRIRLRRATSPFLLGAGVEWGAPLHGALSAVKLHVPPPPDWFRPEPVERLGGARVEVCEVQNAYPRALRTETVQLRLRADRPLPVGRVVLECTPGLKLLAVGNRSIPELAPDESAVLTWPVTAAVPGVHSLVFSDGEGGRLERQVMFHASLPPRDLTYVPEPSPVQPQALVGAHMCPLWKEGARRAVWRPIVPWRKRKPVLGWYDEGDPEVADWEITWCLDHGISFFVYCWYRTSQGGPVEQKLGHAIHDGLFNARYRDQFKFTIMWENQGKGTAGVASEEDFLKNLLPFWIETYFKHPSYLVLDGKPLLYIYRPEFLIGDLGSTEAVQSALNKAREACRAAGFKGLTLLGEYRGNNREHLQRLVDLGIDCSFAYCWPLSGNPSSPKAVEMQEEIWRERRQQSVLPEMITVSMGWDSRPWKPSSTVWRHTPEDFGDVCRRALAAAREYPEGSLSRRVVLLDNWNEYGEGHYIAPHREYGFGYLDAVRNAFAPQAPQEHVDLTPADVGLGPYDRLYQAAIRESERIGLLMKGQPAAPVTGEGLVAFWSFDEGSDPDVTLDCTGNGRGAHLHDARYAPGVQRRALVCDGSSAQTAPDPVLFPQWLTLSCWVRTDTAGQSNSWFINGVYGGSTDCGYRLGLTRGRLCWGVPETSWSHHLAANEPLPTGRWVHAAATADGEEMCIYMDGKRVAVGKRSVPVGAPLAKPVTLGNYEVGHRAHFVGLLDEVRLYDRVLAPERIAELAGRRATQKLEGGVPPGPRP
;
A
#
# COMPACT_ATOMS: atom_id res chain seq x y z
N MET A 1 33.08 55.72 30.58
CA MET A 1 31.95 56.60 30.95
C MET A 1 31.06 56.70 29.73
N ARG A 2 29.92 56.01 29.75
CA ARG A 2 28.56 56.59 29.73
C ARG A 2 28.22 57.27 28.38
N VAL A 3 27.40 56.61 27.53
CA VAL A 3 25.92 56.80 27.42
C VAL A 3 25.61 58.09 26.64
N ALA A 4 24.72 58.20 25.64
CA ALA A 4 23.84 57.32 24.87
C ALA A 4 23.08 58.18 23.83
N LEU A 5 22.46 57.53 22.82
CA LEU A 5 21.21 57.91 22.08
C LEU A 5 21.25 59.22 21.24
N LEU A 6 20.73 59.36 20.01
CA LEU A 6 19.85 58.66 19.04
C LEU A 6 20.46 58.92 17.63
N SER A 7 20.29 58.20 16.51
CA SER A 7 19.19 57.47 15.86
C SER A 7 19.81 56.72 14.65
N ALA A 8 19.76 55.39 14.50
CA ALA A 8 18.66 54.50 14.10
C ALA A 8 18.49 54.31 12.57
N ALA A 9 18.65 53.04 12.16
CA ALA A 9 18.10 52.33 11.00
C ALA A 9 18.67 52.55 9.58
N VAL A 10 19.22 51.44 9.03
CA VAL A 10 19.28 50.97 7.62
C VAL A 10 20.71 50.60 7.22
N ALA A 11 21.15 49.38 7.57
CA ALA A 11 22.21 48.65 6.87
C ALA A 11 22.38 47.23 7.46
N ALA A 12 21.35 46.39 7.30
CA ALA A 12 21.47 44.94 7.45
C ALA A 12 20.63 44.29 6.35
N CYS A 13 21.19 44.22 5.15
CA CYS A 13 20.73 43.38 4.04
C CYS A 13 21.97 42.98 3.24
N VAL A 14 22.68 41.97 3.75
CA VAL A 14 23.64 41.23 2.94
C VAL A 14 22.83 40.29 2.05
N LEU A 15 22.93 40.53 0.76
CA LEU A 15 22.29 39.86 -0.36
C LEU A 15 22.40 38.33 -0.25
N TRP A 16 21.29 37.69 0.13
CA TRP A 16 20.99 36.30 -0.22
C TRP A 16 20.61 36.27 -1.70
N THR A 17 21.58 36.09 -2.60
CA THR A 17 21.29 35.71 -3.98
C THR A 17 20.97 34.22 -4.02
N CYS A 18 19.72 33.88 -3.67
CA CYS A 18 19.12 32.60 -4.01
C CYS A 18 19.09 32.48 -5.54
N SER A 19 20.01 31.70 -6.12
CA SER A 19 19.78 31.14 -7.45
C SER A 19 18.48 30.34 -7.41
N VAL A 20 17.49 30.73 -8.22
CA VAL A 20 16.16 30.12 -8.31
C VAL A 20 16.31 28.67 -8.80
N ARG A 21 16.46 27.72 -7.87
CA ARG A 21 16.25 26.29 -8.13
C ARG A 21 14.76 26.00 -7.93
N GLY A 22 14.04 25.62 -8.99
CA GLY A 22 12.69 25.01 -8.85
C GLY A 22 11.48 25.74 -9.46
N GLY A 23 11.67 26.82 -10.24
CA GLY A 23 10.57 27.44 -11.00
C GLY A 23 9.53 28.22 -10.18
N VAL A 24 9.76 28.44 -8.88
CA VAL A 24 8.89 29.27 -8.01
C VAL A 24 9.04 30.74 -8.40
N VAL A 25 7.91 31.41 -8.66
CA VAL A 25 7.86 32.83 -9.04
C VAL A 25 7.11 33.70 -8.01
N ALA A 26 6.41 33.09 -7.06
CA ALA A 26 5.86 33.76 -5.87
C ALA A 26 5.69 32.75 -4.73
N ASP A 27 5.93 33.18 -3.49
CA ASP A 27 5.79 32.36 -2.27
C ASP A 27 5.14 33.19 -1.15
N TYR A 28 3.86 32.92 -0.90
CA TYR A 28 3.00 33.61 0.06
C TYR A 28 2.91 32.82 1.37
N ALA A 29 3.61 33.31 2.39
CA ALA A 29 3.65 32.71 3.73
C ALA A 29 2.64 33.34 4.73
N PHE A 30 1.83 34.30 4.28
CA PHE A 30 0.69 34.91 5.02
C PHE A 30 0.97 35.28 6.48
N GLY A 31 2.07 36.01 6.75
CA GLY A 31 2.59 36.28 8.10
C GLY A 31 1.60 36.88 9.11
N ASN A 32 1.54 38.20 9.25
CA ASN A 32 0.61 38.90 10.14
C ASN A 32 -0.43 39.69 9.31
N ALA A 33 -1.41 40.33 9.97
CA ALA A 33 -2.48 41.07 9.27
C ALA A 33 -1.97 42.16 8.30
N ALA A 34 -0.78 42.73 8.55
CA ALA A 34 -0.15 43.73 7.67
C ALA A 34 0.64 43.10 6.49
N ALA A 35 0.82 41.77 6.49
CA ALA A 35 1.67 41.03 5.57
C ALA A 35 0.94 39.91 4.79
N LEU A 36 -0.40 39.87 4.83
CA LEU A 36 -1.19 38.81 4.17
C LEU A 36 -0.98 38.74 2.65
N GLY A 37 -0.68 39.87 2.00
CA GLY A 37 -0.42 39.93 0.56
C GLY A 37 1.05 39.92 0.16
N LEU A 38 1.99 39.79 1.11
CA LEU A 38 3.41 39.91 0.79
C LEU A 38 3.99 38.59 0.28
N ASP A 39 4.61 38.65 -0.88
CA ASP A 39 5.43 37.57 -1.45
C ASP A 39 6.81 37.61 -0.77
N SER A 40 7.26 36.48 -0.22
CA SER A 40 8.56 36.36 0.43
C SER A 40 9.74 36.49 -0.54
N ILE A 41 9.50 36.32 -1.85
CA ILE A 41 10.46 36.61 -2.92
C ILE A 41 10.51 38.12 -3.22
N GLY A 42 9.50 38.88 -2.78
CA GLY A 42 9.45 40.35 -2.83
C GLY A 42 9.08 40.93 -4.20
N THR A 43 8.55 40.12 -5.13
CA THR A 43 8.34 40.55 -6.52
C THR A 43 6.88 40.65 -6.94
N ARG A 44 5.96 39.99 -6.22
CA ARG A 44 4.55 39.81 -6.65
C ARG A 44 3.58 39.94 -5.49
N ASN A 45 3.52 41.11 -4.86
CA ASN A 45 2.62 41.36 -3.74
C ASN A 45 1.15 41.43 -4.20
N MET A 46 0.27 40.77 -3.46
CA MET A 46 -1.16 40.75 -3.69
C MET A 46 -1.87 41.86 -2.90
N VAL A 47 -2.94 42.39 -3.49
CA VAL A 47 -3.90 43.26 -2.83
C VAL A 47 -4.88 42.37 -2.05
N CYS A 48 -5.00 42.62 -0.74
CA CYS A 48 -5.89 41.87 0.14
C CYS A 48 -7.21 42.63 0.30
N THR A 49 -8.35 42.02 -0.04
CA THR A 49 -9.69 42.65 0.07
C THR A 49 -10.48 42.18 1.29
N GLY A 50 -9.99 41.15 1.99
CA GLY A 50 -10.55 40.63 3.24
C GLY A 50 -9.71 39.46 3.75
N GLY A 51 -10.09 38.88 4.89
CA GLY A 51 -9.44 37.69 5.46
C GLY A 51 -8.71 37.95 6.78
N LEU A 52 -8.68 36.93 7.63
CA LEU A 52 -8.05 36.96 8.95
C LEU A 52 -6.86 36.01 9.02
N PRO A 53 -5.76 36.37 9.72
CA PRO A 53 -4.68 35.43 9.96
C PRO A 53 -5.19 34.18 10.69
N VAL A 54 -4.67 33.02 10.30
CA VAL A 54 -4.96 31.73 10.93
C VAL A 54 -3.69 30.88 10.94
N GLU A 55 -3.57 29.94 11.87
CA GLU A 55 -2.47 28.97 11.83
C GLU A 55 -2.76 27.86 10.81
N GLY A 56 -1.76 27.57 9.97
CA GLY A 56 -1.79 26.51 8.97
C GLY A 56 -0.70 25.45 9.22
N PRO A 57 -0.77 24.30 8.52
CA PRO A 57 0.14 23.16 8.76
C PRO A 57 1.61 23.42 8.40
N ALA A 58 1.89 24.44 7.59
CA ALA A 58 3.23 24.77 7.12
C ALA A 58 3.61 26.24 7.42
N GLY A 59 2.99 26.82 8.46
CA GLY A 59 3.19 28.21 8.88
C GLY A 59 1.89 29.02 8.89
N PRO A 60 1.98 30.35 9.04
CA PRO A 60 0.82 31.23 9.01
C PRO A 60 -0.01 31.10 7.72
N GLY A 61 -1.29 31.40 7.83
CA GLY A 61 -2.27 31.30 6.76
C GLY A 61 -3.29 32.42 6.84
N VAL A 62 -4.22 32.42 5.90
CA VAL A 62 -5.33 33.37 5.82
C VAL A 62 -6.65 32.62 5.69
N ALA A 63 -7.61 32.98 6.53
CA ALA A 63 -8.98 32.46 6.51
C ALA A 63 -9.95 33.50 5.93
N PHE A 64 -10.88 33.04 5.13
CA PHE A 64 -11.94 33.84 4.50
C PHE A 64 -13.30 33.29 4.92
N ALA A 65 -14.26 34.19 5.23
CA ALA A 65 -15.62 33.83 5.60
C ALA A 65 -16.61 34.04 4.44
N GLY A 66 -16.12 33.96 3.20
CA GLY A 66 -16.89 34.31 2.00
C GLY A 66 -16.94 35.82 1.69
N ASP A 67 -16.14 36.64 2.37
CA ASP A 67 -16.18 38.10 2.39
C ASP A 67 -14.99 38.79 1.71
N GLY A 68 -14.06 38.05 1.09
CA GLY A 68 -12.90 38.63 0.44
C GLY A 68 -11.98 37.63 -0.25
N GLY A 69 -10.79 38.09 -0.63
CA GLY A 69 -9.74 37.29 -1.24
C GLY A 69 -8.44 38.07 -1.41
N LEU A 70 -7.47 37.47 -2.10
CA LEU A 70 -6.25 38.17 -2.54
C LEU A 70 -6.22 38.26 -4.06
N GLU A 71 -5.72 39.40 -4.54
CA GLU A 71 -5.59 39.70 -5.96
C GLU A 71 -4.13 40.06 -6.31
N LEU A 72 -3.53 39.34 -7.25
CA LEU A 72 -2.28 39.75 -7.91
C LEU A 72 -2.65 40.54 -9.18
N PRO A 73 -2.31 41.84 -9.27
CA PRO A 73 -2.68 42.65 -10.42
C PRO A 73 -2.16 42.07 -11.75
N ALA A 74 -2.93 42.25 -12.81
CA ALA A 74 -2.64 41.65 -14.12
C ALA A 74 -1.23 41.97 -14.66
N ALA A 75 -0.71 43.18 -14.37
CA ALA A 75 0.62 43.63 -14.78
C ALA A 75 1.78 42.89 -14.06
N GLN A 76 1.51 42.28 -12.90
CA GLN A 76 2.50 41.54 -12.11
C GLN A 76 2.40 40.01 -12.28
N CYS A 77 1.33 39.55 -12.93
CA CYS A 77 1.12 38.13 -13.18
C CYS A 77 2.19 37.54 -14.12
N PRO A 78 2.76 36.37 -13.80
CA PRO A 78 3.71 35.71 -14.69
C PRO A 78 3.05 35.22 -15.98
N ASP A 79 3.88 34.90 -16.98
CA ASP A 79 3.43 34.29 -18.23
C ASP A 79 3.21 32.78 -18.05
N PHE A 80 1.95 32.38 -17.92
CA PHE A 80 1.54 30.99 -17.80
C PHE A 80 1.53 30.21 -19.14
N GLY A 81 1.92 30.83 -20.26
CA GLY A 81 1.89 30.21 -21.59
C GLY A 81 2.72 28.92 -21.72
N ARG A 82 3.70 28.72 -20.83
CA ARG A 82 4.54 27.49 -20.74
C ARG A 82 4.12 26.54 -19.62
N GLY A 83 2.96 26.78 -19.01
CA GLY A 83 2.45 26.02 -17.87
C GLY A 83 2.46 26.81 -16.57
N PHE A 84 1.71 26.30 -15.60
CA PHE A 84 1.60 26.85 -14.24
C PHE A 84 1.48 25.74 -13.21
N GLY A 85 1.93 26.02 -11.99
CA GLY A 85 1.74 25.14 -10.82
C GLY A 85 1.35 25.95 -9.59
N LEU A 86 0.41 25.42 -8.81
CA LEU A 86 -0.03 25.91 -7.52
C LEU A 86 0.27 24.85 -6.49
N ASP A 87 1.05 25.20 -5.47
CA ASP A 87 1.32 24.37 -4.30
C ASP A 87 0.78 25.12 -3.08
N LEU A 88 -0.19 24.58 -2.36
CA LEU A 88 -0.83 25.26 -1.24
C LEU A 88 -1.43 24.29 -0.22
N TRP A 89 -1.64 24.77 0.99
CA TRP A 89 -2.53 24.13 1.96
C TRP A 89 -3.92 24.75 1.89
N LEU A 90 -4.95 23.91 1.84
CA LEU A 90 -6.35 24.29 1.74
C LEU A 90 -7.17 23.66 2.88
N ARG A 91 -7.96 24.47 3.58
CA ARG A 91 -9.05 24.02 4.45
C ARG A 91 -10.36 24.60 3.93
N LEU A 92 -11.40 23.79 3.86
CA LEU A 92 -12.74 24.25 3.51
C LEU A 92 -13.65 24.20 4.73
N ASP A 93 -14.23 25.33 5.10
CA ASP A 93 -15.15 25.44 6.23
C ASP A 93 -16.62 25.37 5.75
N ASP A 94 -16.84 25.47 4.44
CA ASP A 94 -18.08 25.13 3.76
C ASP A 94 -17.82 24.28 2.50
N LEU A 95 -18.74 23.36 2.19
CA LEU A 95 -18.66 22.42 1.08
C LEU A 95 -19.79 22.60 0.04
N THR A 96 -20.61 23.66 0.14
CA THR A 96 -21.80 23.79 -0.71
C THR A 96 -21.49 24.12 -2.18
N GLY A 97 -20.42 24.89 -2.46
CA GLY A 97 -19.92 25.18 -3.81
C GLY A 97 -20.93 25.84 -4.78
N PRO A 98 -20.50 26.40 -5.92
CA PRO A 98 -19.14 26.47 -6.42
C PRO A 98 -18.31 27.51 -5.65
N MET A 99 -17.03 27.20 -5.37
CA MET A 99 -16.16 28.09 -4.59
C MET A 99 -14.77 28.18 -5.22
N LEU A 100 -14.30 29.39 -5.51
CA LEU A 100 -12.98 29.59 -6.12
C LEU A 100 -11.88 29.48 -5.05
N ILE A 101 -10.88 28.63 -5.33
CA ILE A 101 -9.69 28.51 -4.49
C ILE A 101 -8.57 29.38 -5.06
N ALA A 102 -8.29 29.20 -6.34
CA ALA A 102 -7.30 29.98 -7.08
C ALA A 102 -7.70 30.03 -8.55
N GLY A 103 -7.37 31.11 -9.27
CA GLY A 103 -7.66 31.15 -10.69
C GLY A 103 -7.26 32.44 -11.37
N ARG A 104 -7.24 32.38 -12.70
CA ARG A 104 -7.10 33.55 -13.56
C ARG A 104 -8.05 33.40 -14.73
N ASP A 105 -8.96 34.35 -14.85
CA ASP A 105 -10.03 34.28 -15.85
C ASP A 105 -9.47 34.16 -17.27
N GLY A 106 -10.10 33.30 -18.07
CA GLY A 106 -9.65 32.93 -19.41
C GLY A 106 -8.38 32.05 -19.46
N GLN A 107 -7.83 31.60 -18.32
CA GLN A 107 -6.65 30.73 -18.26
C GLN A 107 -6.85 29.46 -17.43
N PHE A 108 -7.18 29.55 -16.14
CA PHE A 108 -7.39 28.36 -15.30
C PHE A 108 -8.21 28.66 -14.04
N LEU A 109 -8.81 27.62 -13.48
CA LEU A 109 -9.55 27.68 -12.21
C LEU A 109 -9.25 26.42 -11.38
N LEU A 110 -8.87 26.60 -10.12
CA LEU A 110 -8.95 25.57 -9.08
C LEU A 110 -10.16 25.89 -8.22
N ARG A 111 -11.15 25.00 -8.22
CA ARG A 111 -12.48 25.28 -7.69
C ARG A 111 -13.07 24.08 -6.97
N LEU A 112 -13.78 24.31 -5.87
CA LEU A 112 -14.72 23.33 -5.35
C LEU A 112 -15.99 23.36 -6.21
N ASP A 113 -16.33 22.23 -6.83
CA ASP A 113 -17.55 22.09 -7.63
C ASP A 113 -18.81 22.11 -6.76
N PRO A 114 -19.96 22.58 -7.28
CA PRO A 114 -21.22 22.54 -6.54
C PRO A 114 -21.65 21.10 -6.26
N LEU A 115 -22.49 20.90 -5.24
CA LEU A 115 -22.98 19.56 -4.86
C LEU A 115 -23.68 18.82 -6.02
N ARG A 116 -24.41 19.54 -6.89
CA ARG A 116 -25.03 18.97 -8.10
C ARG A 116 -24.02 18.40 -9.10
N GLU A 117 -22.76 18.84 -9.03
CA GLU A 117 -21.63 18.37 -9.84
C GLU A 117 -20.66 17.48 -9.04
N ASN A 118 -21.15 16.89 -7.95
CA ASN A 118 -20.46 15.91 -7.10
C ASN A 118 -19.53 16.50 -6.02
N GLY A 119 -19.47 17.82 -5.82
CA GLY A 119 -18.82 18.46 -4.66
C GLY A 119 -17.31 18.22 -4.54
N ARG A 120 -16.60 18.06 -5.67
CA ARG A 120 -15.16 17.72 -5.71
C ARG A 120 -14.29 18.95 -5.93
N LEU A 121 -13.03 18.89 -5.48
CA LEU A 121 -12.04 19.87 -5.92
C LEU A 121 -11.67 19.55 -7.38
N SER A 122 -11.72 20.55 -8.26
CA SER A 122 -11.48 20.38 -9.70
C SER A 122 -10.55 21.45 -10.24
N LEU A 123 -9.68 21.05 -11.17
CA LEU A 123 -8.81 21.93 -11.93
C LEU A 123 -9.33 22.09 -13.36
N PHE A 124 -9.46 23.33 -13.83
CA PHE A 124 -9.86 23.70 -15.18
C PHE A 124 -8.73 24.48 -15.84
N VAL A 125 -8.49 24.27 -17.14
CA VAL A 125 -7.53 25.05 -17.93
C VAL A 125 -8.20 25.51 -19.21
N HIS A 126 -8.41 26.81 -19.38
CA HIS A 126 -9.24 27.38 -20.43
C HIS A 126 -8.58 27.32 -21.81
N GLY A 127 -9.24 26.66 -22.76
CA GLY A 127 -8.84 26.58 -24.18
C GLY A 127 -9.90 27.24 -25.08
N GLU A 128 -10.61 26.42 -25.85
CA GLU A 128 -11.85 26.83 -26.56
C GLU A 128 -13.07 26.87 -25.62
N GLY A 129 -12.91 26.29 -24.42
CA GLY A 129 -13.85 26.34 -23.30
C GLY A 129 -13.20 25.79 -22.02
N TRP A 130 -13.97 25.71 -20.94
CA TRP A 130 -13.50 25.27 -19.61
C TRP A 130 -13.39 23.73 -19.46
N GLU A 131 -14.18 22.95 -20.20
CA GLU A 131 -14.14 21.48 -20.17
C GLU A 131 -13.11 20.90 -21.17
N PRO A 132 -12.53 19.70 -20.92
CA PRO A 132 -12.81 18.79 -19.80
C PRO A 132 -12.03 19.11 -18.52
N ARG A 133 -12.70 19.23 -17.38
CA ARG A 133 -12.07 19.48 -16.08
C ARG A 133 -11.37 18.24 -15.52
N LEU A 134 -10.28 18.46 -14.80
CA LEU A 134 -9.61 17.43 -14.02
C LEU A 134 -10.23 17.35 -12.62
N ARG A 135 -10.94 16.25 -12.32
CA ARG A 135 -11.61 16.05 -11.04
C ARG A 135 -10.68 15.40 -10.01
N GLY A 136 -10.55 16.04 -8.85
CA GLY A 136 -9.86 15.53 -7.68
C GLY A 136 -10.79 14.79 -6.70
N PRO A 137 -10.33 14.55 -5.46
CA PRO A 137 -11.15 13.92 -4.42
C PRO A 137 -12.23 14.88 -3.88
N ARG A 138 -13.17 14.31 -3.11
CA ARG A 138 -14.05 15.10 -2.23
C ARG A 138 -13.29 15.47 -0.97
N LEU A 139 -13.43 16.70 -0.52
CA LEU A 139 -12.78 17.21 0.69
C LEU A 139 -13.71 17.09 1.90
N LEU A 140 -13.12 17.07 3.09
CA LEU A 140 -13.84 17.06 4.36
C LEU A 140 -13.82 18.46 4.97
N LYS A 141 -14.97 18.89 5.50
CA LYS A 141 -15.12 20.19 6.16
C LYS A 141 -14.18 20.30 7.36
N GLY A 142 -13.50 21.43 7.50
CA GLY A 142 -12.58 21.75 8.60
C GLY A 142 -11.23 21.03 8.55
N LYS A 143 -10.96 20.19 7.55
CA LYS A 143 -9.67 19.47 7.41
C LYS A 143 -8.73 20.19 6.43
N TRP A 144 -7.46 20.30 6.81
CA TRP A 144 -6.40 20.77 5.94
C TRP A 144 -5.95 19.70 4.94
N TYR A 145 -5.74 20.10 3.70
CA TYR A 145 -5.21 19.30 2.61
C TYR A 145 -4.04 20.03 1.94
N HIS A 146 -2.95 19.33 1.70
CA HIS A 146 -1.92 19.80 0.78
C HIS A 146 -2.41 19.57 -0.65
N VAL A 147 -2.43 20.62 -1.47
CA VAL A 147 -2.95 20.62 -2.83
C VAL A 147 -1.86 21.10 -3.77
N GLN A 148 -1.52 20.26 -4.74
CA GLN A 148 -0.67 20.61 -5.87
C GLN A 148 -1.50 20.51 -7.15
N ALA A 149 -1.66 21.62 -7.87
CA ALA A 149 -2.50 21.69 -9.05
C ALA A 149 -1.74 22.43 -10.16
N GLY A 150 -1.70 21.88 -11.37
CA GLY A 150 -0.95 22.53 -12.44
C GLY A 150 -1.24 21.99 -13.82
N TRP A 151 -0.63 22.65 -14.81
CA TRP A 151 -0.67 22.28 -16.21
C TRP A 151 0.66 22.59 -16.88
N ASP A 152 1.23 21.64 -17.62
CA ASP A 152 2.59 21.73 -18.17
C ASP A 152 2.67 22.16 -19.66
N GLY A 153 1.54 22.59 -20.25
CA GLY A 153 1.42 22.79 -21.69
C GLY A 153 0.68 21.66 -22.41
N SER A 154 0.63 20.47 -21.81
CA SER A 154 0.13 19.26 -22.45
C SER A 154 -0.78 18.41 -21.58
N GLN A 155 -0.63 18.48 -20.26
CA GLN A 155 -1.30 17.65 -19.27
C GLN A 155 -1.65 18.47 -18.03
N MET A 156 -2.82 18.22 -17.47
CA MET A 156 -3.24 18.72 -16.15
C MET A 156 -2.85 17.71 -15.07
N ALA A 157 -2.47 18.19 -13.91
CA ALA A 157 -2.24 17.39 -12.70
C ALA A 157 -2.94 18.03 -11.50
N LEU A 158 -3.56 17.20 -10.66
CA LEU A 158 -4.19 17.59 -9.41
C LEU A 158 -3.89 16.52 -8.35
N ILE A 159 -3.05 16.89 -7.40
CA ILE A 159 -2.60 16.07 -6.28
C ILE A 159 -3.20 16.70 -5.02
N VAL A 160 -3.91 15.90 -4.23
CA VAL A 160 -4.58 16.36 -3.01
C VAL A 160 -4.31 15.35 -1.91
N GLY A 161 -3.34 15.68 -1.05
CA GLY A 161 -2.68 14.70 -0.20
C GLY A 161 -2.17 13.53 -1.03
N ASP A 162 -2.81 12.39 -0.85
CA ASP A 162 -2.49 11.11 -1.49
C ASP A 162 -3.20 10.86 -2.83
N ALA A 163 -4.25 11.61 -3.12
CA ALA A 163 -5.04 11.42 -4.34
C ALA A 163 -4.37 12.12 -5.51
N VAL A 164 -4.01 11.36 -6.55
CA VAL A 164 -3.39 11.90 -7.75
C VAL A 164 -4.31 11.72 -8.95
N ALA A 165 -4.70 12.82 -9.57
CA ALA A 165 -5.45 12.84 -10.82
C ALA A 165 -4.60 13.51 -11.92
N ARG A 166 -4.62 12.95 -13.13
CA ARG A 166 -3.92 13.52 -14.29
C ARG A 166 -4.75 13.34 -15.55
N GLN A 167 -4.68 14.29 -16.47
CA GLN A 167 -5.42 14.21 -17.73
C GLN A 167 -4.72 15.02 -18.83
N GLN A 168 -4.61 14.45 -20.03
CA GLN A 168 -4.08 15.18 -21.18
C GLN A 168 -4.99 16.36 -21.54
N ARG A 169 -4.39 17.52 -21.75
CA ARG A 169 -5.04 18.74 -22.21
C ARG A 169 -4.04 19.61 -22.96
N ARG A 170 -3.84 19.32 -24.25
CA ARG A 170 -2.94 20.09 -25.11
C ARG A 170 -3.66 21.30 -25.68
N ILE A 171 -3.37 22.47 -25.13
CA ILE A 171 -4.01 23.73 -25.52
C ILE A 171 -3.00 24.85 -25.48
N ARG A 172 -3.28 25.94 -26.22
CA ARG A 172 -2.51 27.17 -26.12
C ARG A 172 -3.29 28.15 -25.27
N LEU A 173 -2.76 28.49 -24.08
CA LEU A 173 -3.40 29.49 -23.23
C LEU A 173 -3.45 30.84 -23.94
N ARG A 174 -4.61 31.50 -23.85
CA ARG A 174 -4.76 32.88 -24.32
C ARG A 174 -4.06 33.81 -23.33
N ARG A 175 -3.60 34.96 -23.83
CA ARG A 175 -3.08 36.02 -22.97
C ARG A 175 -4.26 36.62 -22.20
N ALA A 176 -4.16 36.64 -20.87
CA ALA A 176 -5.19 37.21 -20.01
C ALA A 176 -4.82 38.64 -19.58
N THR A 177 -5.82 39.52 -19.53
CA THR A 177 -5.74 40.86 -18.93
C THR A 177 -6.36 40.90 -17.53
N SER A 178 -6.92 39.79 -17.06
CA SER A 178 -7.46 39.61 -15.72
C SER A 178 -6.34 39.41 -14.69
N PRO A 179 -6.59 39.78 -13.41
CA PRO A 179 -5.69 39.47 -12.31
C PRO A 179 -5.69 37.98 -11.97
N PHE A 180 -4.68 37.53 -11.21
CA PHE A 180 -4.68 36.21 -10.58
C PHE A 180 -5.28 36.31 -9.17
N LEU A 181 -6.19 35.40 -8.85
CA LEU A 181 -7.01 35.44 -7.65
C LEU A 181 -6.71 34.25 -6.74
N LEU A 182 -6.66 34.49 -5.43
CA LEU A 182 -6.67 33.48 -4.38
C LEU A 182 -7.89 33.74 -3.47
N GLY A 183 -8.80 32.79 -3.42
CA GLY A 183 -10.02 32.86 -2.60
C GLY A 183 -11.04 33.95 -2.98
N ALA A 184 -10.74 34.87 -3.89
CA ALA A 184 -11.67 35.90 -4.33
C ALA A 184 -12.74 35.33 -5.29
N GLY A 185 -14.00 35.71 -5.11
CA GLY A 185 -15.10 35.24 -5.94
C GLY A 185 -15.11 35.85 -7.36
N VAL A 186 -15.61 35.07 -8.31
CA VAL A 186 -15.82 35.46 -9.72
C VAL A 186 -17.11 34.82 -10.24
N GLU A 187 -17.51 35.13 -11.48
CA GLU A 187 -18.68 34.53 -12.15
C GLU A 187 -18.71 32.99 -12.04
N TRP A 188 -17.55 32.35 -12.03
CA TRP A 188 -17.39 30.89 -12.04
C TRP A 188 -17.25 30.24 -10.65
N GLY A 189 -17.31 31.01 -9.55
CA GLY A 189 -17.24 30.48 -8.18
C GLY A 189 -17.33 31.57 -7.12
N ALA A 190 -18.08 31.31 -6.06
CA ALA A 190 -18.20 32.21 -4.91
C ALA A 190 -16.84 32.37 -4.19
N PRO A 191 -16.66 33.45 -3.39
CA PRO A 191 -15.46 33.61 -2.56
C PRO A 191 -15.27 32.43 -1.60
N LEU A 192 -14.01 32.19 -1.23
CA LEU A 192 -13.61 31.11 -0.35
C LEU A 192 -14.23 31.26 1.04
N HIS A 193 -14.88 30.18 1.50
CA HIS A 193 -15.26 30.00 2.89
C HIS A 193 -14.39 28.89 3.49
N GLY A 194 -13.20 29.26 3.93
CA GLY A 194 -12.12 28.34 4.27
C GLY A 194 -10.80 29.08 4.50
N ALA A 195 -9.68 28.35 4.50
CA ALA A 195 -8.37 28.91 4.75
C ALA A 195 -7.29 28.39 3.78
N LEU A 196 -6.30 29.24 3.52
CA LEU A 196 -5.11 28.97 2.72
C LEU A 196 -3.84 29.15 3.56
N SER A 197 -2.80 28.36 3.32
CA SER A 197 -1.47 28.55 3.91
C SER A 197 -0.38 28.08 2.95
N ALA A 198 0.82 28.68 3.06
CA ALA A 198 2.01 28.39 2.27
C ALA A 198 1.74 28.24 0.76
N VAL A 199 1.20 29.29 0.13
CA VAL A 199 0.83 29.27 -1.29
C VAL A 199 2.03 29.62 -2.15
N LYS A 200 2.45 28.71 -3.02
CA LYS A 200 3.52 28.91 -3.99
C LYS A 200 2.98 28.84 -5.42
N LEU A 201 3.50 29.73 -6.26
CA LEU A 201 3.21 29.77 -7.69
C LEU A 201 4.46 29.37 -8.48
N HIS A 202 4.32 28.39 -9.37
CA HIS A 202 5.39 27.86 -10.21
C HIS A 202 5.17 28.18 -11.69
N VAL A 203 6.21 28.65 -12.38
CA VAL A 203 6.25 28.84 -13.83
C VAL A 203 7.68 28.54 -14.35
N PRO A 204 7.91 27.43 -15.07
CA PRO A 204 6.98 26.32 -15.34
C PRO A 204 6.70 25.48 -14.08
N PRO A 205 5.67 24.61 -14.06
CA PRO A 205 5.38 23.75 -12.91
C PRO A 205 6.42 22.62 -12.75
N PRO A 206 6.51 22.01 -11.54
CA PRO A 206 7.39 20.87 -11.30
C PRO A 206 7.04 19.66 -12.20
N PRO A 207 8.00 19.08 -12.94
CA PRO A 207 7.73 18.01 -13.91
C PRO A 207 7.19 16.70 -13.30
N ASP A 208 7.52 16.42 -12.04
CA ASP A 208 7.12 15.25 -11.27
C ASP A 208 5.61 15.20 -10.97
N TRP A 209 4.93 16.36 -10.96
CA TRP A 209 3.48 16.40 -10.77
C TRP A 209 2.73 15.71 -11.92
N PHE A 210 3.29 15.75 -13.13
CA PHE A 210 2.65 15.28 -14.36
C PHE A 210 3.04 13.85 -14.75
N ARG A 211 4.08 13.29 -14.11
CA ARG A 211 4.61 11.98 -14.48
C ARG A 211 4.23 10.94 -13.41
N PRO A 212 3.62 9.78 -13.75
CA PRO A 212 3.87 8.60 -12.93
C PRO A 212 5.39 8.37 -12.88
N GLU A 213 5.92 7.67 -11.86
CA GLU A 213 7.36 7.32 -11.90
C GLU A 213 7.69 6.83 -13.31
N PRO A 214 8.70 7.42 -13.97
CA PRO A 214 8.94 7.13 -15.37
C PRO A 214 9.13 5.62 -15.47
N VAL A 215 8.26 4.97 -16.24
CA VAL A 215 8.45 3.56 -16.60
C VAL A 215 9.76 3.53 -17.36
N GLU A 216 10.81 3.05 -16.70
CA GLU A 216 12.11 2.95 -17.31
C GLU A 216 12.02 2.01 -18.50
N ARG A 217 12.68 2.39 -19.58
CA ARG A 217 12.64 1.65 -20.84
C ARG A 217 14.04 1.41 -21.34
N LEU A 218 14.20 0.29 -22.04
CA LEU A 218 15.34 0.01 -22.88
C LEU A 218 14.77 -0.29 -24.27
N GLY A 219 14.97 0.64 -25.21
CA GLY A 219 14.28 0.64 -26.49
C GLY A 219 12.76 0.70 -26.35
N GLY A 220 12.06 -0.18 -27.05
CA GLY A 220 10.60 -0.32 -26.96
C GLY A 220 10.09 -1.03 -25.71
N ALA A 221 10.97 -1.68 -24.95
CA ALA A 221 10.58 -2.53 -23.82
C ALA A 221 10.54 -1.76 -22.50
N ARG A 222 9.59 -2.10 -21.63
CA ARG A 222 9.54 -1.70 -20.23
C ARG A 222 10.57 -2.47 -19.43
N VAL A 223 11.34 -1.80 -18.59
CA VAL A 223 12.26 -2.43 -17.64
C VAL A 223 11.47 -2.80 -16.39
N GLU A 224 11.26 -4.10 -16.16
CA GLU A 224 10.65 -4.59 -14.92
C GLU A 224 11.70 -4.78 -13.82
N VAL A 225 12.85 -5.39 -14.14
CA VAL A 225 13.96 -5.68 -13.21
C VAL A 225 15.27 -5.20 -13.83
N CYS A 226 16.14 -4.55 -13.06
CA CYS A 226 17.50 -4.22 -13.49
C CYS A 226 18.38 -4.07 -12.25
N GLU A 227 19.05 -5.14 -11.83
CA GLU A 227 19.79 -5.20 -10.56
C GLU A 227 20.86 -6.32 -10.55
N VAL A 228 21.77 -6.27 -9.57
CA VAL A 228 22.48 -7.48 -9.12
C VAL A 228 21.54 -8.27 -8.21
N GLN A 229 21.42 -9.58 -8.44
CA GLN A 229 20.47 -10.43 -7.73
C GLN A 229 20.76 -10.50 -6.23
N ASN A 230 22.03 -10.63 -5.85
CA ASN A 230 22.44 -10.54 -4.46
C ASN A 230 22.17 -9.11 -3.93
N ALA A 231 21.51 -8.99 -2.77
CA ALA A 231 21.24 -7.70 -2.16
C ALA A 231 22.49 -7.09 -1.49
N TYR A 232 23.51 -7.90 -1.20
CA TYR A 232 24.78 -7.48 -0.60
C TYR A 232 25.96 -8.11 -1.38
N PRO A 233 26.21 -7.69 -2.63
CA PRO A 233 27.26 -8.28 -3.44
C PRO A 233 28.65 -7.90 -2.92
N ARG A 234 29.61 -8.83 -3.00
CA ARG A 234 31.00 -8.58 -2.56
C ARG A 234 31.95 -8.48 -3.73
N ALA A 235 32.98 -7.64 -3.57
CA ALA A 235 34.13 -7.63 -4.47
C ALA A 235 34.82 -9.01 -4.46
N LEU A 236 35.48 -9.32 -5.57
CA LEU A 236 36.19 -10.57 -5.85
C LEU A 236 35.31 -11.83 -5.85
N ARG A 237 33.98 -11.66 -5.88
CA ARG A 237 33.02 -12.75 -6.07
C ARG A 237 32.30 -12.63 -7.39
N THR A 238 31.82 -13.77 -7.87
CA THR A 238 30.93 -13.82 -9.03
C THR A 238 29.51 -13.50 -8.58
N GLU A 239 28.95 -12.46 -9.18
CA GLU A 239 27.60 -11.98 -8.92
C GLU A 239 26.77 -12.06 -10.21
N THR A 240 25.46 -12.26 -10.07
CA THR A 240 24.56 -12.31 -11.23
C THR A 240 23.81 -10.99 -11.40
N VAL A 241 24.04 -10.32 -12.52
CA VAL A 241 23.22 -9.20 -12.99
C VAL A 241 21.99 -9.75 -13.70
N GLN A 242 20.82 -9.21 -13.39
CA GLN A 242 19.55 -9.57 -14.01
C GLN A 242 18.88 -8.33 -14.61
N LEU A 243 18.42 -8.47 -15.86
CA LEU A 243 17.52 -7.54 -16.55
C LEU A 243 16.25 -8.28 -16.95
N ARG A 244 15.08 -7.82 -16.49
CA ARG A 244 13.77 -8.29 -16.97
C ARG A 244 13.13 -7.17 -17.78
N LEU A 245 12.82 -7.47 -19.03
CA LEU A 245 12.15 -6.56 -19.96
C LEU A 245 10.76 -7.09 -20.24
N ARG A 246 9.75 -6.21 -20.31
CA ARG A 246 8.38 -6.53 -20.68
C ARG A 246 7.94 -5.73 -21.90
N ALA A 247 7.28 -6.42 -22.81
CA ALA A 247 6.68 -5.84 -23.99
C ALA A 247 5.32 -5.20 -23.64
N ASP A 248 5.15 -3.91 -23.90
CA ASP A 248 3.81 -3.27 -23.83
C ASP A 248 3.02 -3.41 -25.15
N ARG A 249 3.72 -3.82 -26.20
CA ARG A 249 3.27 -4.04 -27.58
C ARG A 249 4.20 -5.08 -28.21
N PRO A 250 3.85 -5.70 -29.35
CA PRO A 250 4.75 -6.68 -29.97
C PRO A 250 6.14 -6.06 -30.19
N LEU A 251 7.19 -6.74 -29.72
CA LEU A 251 8.58 -6.35 -29.92
C LEU A 251 9.27 -7.40 -30.80
N PRO A 252 9.92 -6.99 -31.91
CA PRO A 252 10.67 -7.91 -32.74
C PRO A 252 11.90 -8.43 -32.00
N VAL A 253 12.54 -9.46 -32.58
CA VAL A 253 13.83 -9.97 -32.09
C VAL A 253 14.82 -8.82 -31.95
N GLY A 254 15.42 -8.72 -30.76
CA GLY A 254 16.35 -7.64 -30.40
C GLY A 254 17.62 -8.16 -29.75
N ARG A 255 18.45 -7.25 -29.27
CA ARG A 255 19.65 -7.55 -28.49
C ARG A 255 19.81 -6.57 -27.34
N VAL A 256 20.47 -6.99 -26.28
CA VAL A 256 20.96 -6.12 -25.22
C VAL A 256 22.43 -6.41 -24.96
N VAL A 257 23.22 -5.34 -24.89
CA VAL A 257 24.63 -5.39 -24.53
C VAL A 257 24.79 -4.80 -23.14
N LEU A 258 25.44 -5.55 -22.25
CA LEU A 258 25.90 -5.04 -20.96
C LEU A 258 27.37 -4.61 -21.06
N GLU A 259 27.62 -3.35 -20.73
CA GLU A 259 28.93 -2.73 -20.55
C GLU A 259 29.15 -2.38 -19.06
N CYS A 260 30.39 -2.50 -18.59
CA CYS A 260 30.76 -2.29 -17.19
C CYS A 260 31.81 -1.18 -17.07
N THR A 261 31.79 -0.42 -15.97
CA THR A 261 32.86 0.55 -15.65
C THR A 261 34.20 -0.14 -15.36
N PRO A 262 35.34 0.59 -15.50
CA PRO A 262 36.63 0.09 -15.04
C PRO A 262 36.56 -0.43 -13.60
N GLY A 263 37.10 -1.62 -13.35
CA GLY A 263 37.02 -2.29 -12.05
C GLY A 263 35.92 -3.33 -11.93
N LEU A 264 34.89 -3.30 -12.80
CA LEU A 264 33.87 -4.34 -12.89
C LEU A 264 34.10 -5.19 -14.15
N LYS A 265 34.34 -6.49 -13.96
CA LYS A 265 34.62 -7.45 -15.03
C LYS A 265 33.39 -8.27 -15.36
N LEU A 266 33.06 -8.33 -16.63
CA LEU A 266 32.08 -9.27 -17.15
C LEU A 266 32.73 -10.64 -17.38
N LEU A 267 32.13 -11.72 -16.89
CA LEU A 267 32.69 -13.07 -16.96
C LEU A 267 32.12 -13.91 -18.12
N ALA A 268 31.31 -13.30 -18.97
CA ALA A 268 30.72 -13.91 -20.16
C ALA A 268 30.63 -12.89 -21.29
N VAL A 269 30.16 -13.31 -22.47
CA VAL A 269 29.84 -12.38 -23.56
C VAL A 269 28.74 -11.42 -23.11
N GLY A 270 28.94 -10.11 -23.32
CA GLY A 270 27.99 -9.05 -22.88
C GLY A 270 26.73 -8.95 -23.72
N ASN A 271 26.75 -9.47 -24.94
CA ASN A 271 25.59 -9.50 -25.80
C ASN A 271 24.61 -10.64 -25.40
N ARG A 272 23.32 -10.33 -25.35
CA ARG A 272 22.20 -11.27 -25.19
C ARG A 272 21.13 -10.99 -26.22
N SER A 273 20.60 -12.02 -26.87
CA SER A 273 19.44 -11.91 -27.75
C SER A 273 18.15 -11.83 -26.94
N ILE A 274 17.20 -11.06 -27.44
CA ILE A 274 15.81 -11.04 -26.96
C ILE A 274 14.97 -11.70 -28.06
N PRO A 275 14.19 -12.75 -27.76
CA PRO A 275 13.27 -13.33 -28.74
C PRO A 275 12.17 -12.31 -29.11
N GLU A 276 11.38 -12.61 -30.13
CA GLU A 276 10.14 -11.86 -30.35
C GLU A 276 9.25 -11.98 -29.09
N LEU A 277 8.70 -10.87 -28.63
CA LEU A 277 7.82 -10.81 -27.45
C LEU A 277 6.44 -10.28 -27.86
N ALA A 278 5.40 -11.03 -27.56
CA ALA A 278 4.03 -10.56 -27.65
C ALA A 278 3.72 -9.52 -26.55
N PRO A 279 2.63 -8.74 -26.66
CA PRO A 279 2.21 -7.85 -25.58
C PRO A 279 2.09 -8.61 -24.25
N ASP A 280 2.58 -7.98 -23.18
CA ASP A 280 2.64 -8.51 -21.82
C ASP A 280 3.57 -9.71 -21.59
N GLU A 281 4.35 -10.13 -22.60
CA GLU A 281 5.44 -11.08 -22.40
C GLU A 281 6.70 -10.40 -21.86
N SER A 282 7.45 -11.14 -21.05
CA SER A 282 8.72 -10.68 -20.49
C SER A 282 9.89 -11.58 -20.88
N ALA A 283 11.04 -10.98 -21.18
CA ALA A 283 12.32 -11.67 -21.31
C ALA A 283 13.19 -11.41 -20.07
N VAL A 284 13.88 -12.45 -19.59
CA VAL A 284 14.86 -12.34 -18.50
C VAL A 284 16.25 -12.61 -19.06
N LEU A 285 17.15 -11.64 -18.89
CA LEU A 285 18.54 -11.71 -19.33
C LEU A 285 19.45 -11.67 -18.11
N THR A 286 20.51 -12.49 -18.13
CA THR A 286 21.47 -12.56 -17.02
C THR A 286 22.92 -12.52 -17.48
N TRP A 287 23.77 -11.93 -16.63
CA TRP A 287 25.21 -11.85 -16.84
C TRP A 287 25.98 -12.09 -15.54
N PRO A 288 27.00 -12.96 -15.54
CA PRO A 288 27.92 -13.06 -14.43
C PRO A 288 28.94 -11.91 -14.47
N VAL A 289 29.12 -11.23 -13.35
CA VAL A 289 30.07 -10.12 -13.17
C VAL A 289 30.94 -10.34 -11.93
N THR A 290 32.08 -9.67 -11.84
CA THR A 290 32.88 -9.58 -10.61
C THR A 290 33.54 -8.22 -10.49
N ALA A 291 33.44 -7.59 -9.33
CA ALA A 291 34.13 -6.34 -9.04
C ALA A 291 35.54 -6.63 -8.49
N ALA A 292 36.58 -6.04 -9.08
CA ALA A 292 37.95 -6.21 -8.63
C ALA A 292 38.25 -5.49 -7.31
N VAL A 293 37.49 -4.42 -7.00
CA VAL A 293 37.62 -3.64 -5.78
C VAL A 293 36.23 -3.30 -5.22
N PRO A 294 36.09 -3.15 -3.88
CA PRO A 294 34.87 -2.64 -3.27
C PRO A 294 34.57 -1.21 -3.74
N GLY A 295 33.30 -0.83 -3.71
CA GLY A 295 32.84 0.49 -4.11
C GLY A 295 31.64 0.45 -5.05
N VAL A 296 31.22 1.63 -5.50
CA VAL A 296 30.10 1.79 -6.42
C VAL A 296 30.60 1.62 -7.87
N HIS A 297 29.93 0.76 -8.64
CA HIS A 297 30.22 0.49 -10.05
C HIS A 297 28.97 0.70 -10.92
N SER A 298 29.15 1.11 -12.18
CA SER A 298 28.03 1.22 -13.13
C SER A 298 27.86 -0.03 -13.98
N LEU A 299 26.61 -0.45 -14.15
CA LEU A 299 26.12 -1.36 -15.19
C LEU A 299 25.43 -0.53 -16.27
N VAL A 300 25.90 -0.59 -17.51
CA VAL A 300 25.32 0.15 -18.63
C VAL A 300 24.74 -0.85 -19.63
N PHE A 301 23.43 -0.81 -19.83
CA PHE A 301 22.72 -1.64 -20.79
C PHE A 301 22.40 -0.81 -22.04
N SER A 302 22.63 -1.36 -23.22
CA SER A 302 22.23 -0.74 -24.48
C SER A 302 21.52 -1.74 -25.40
N ASP A 303 20.59 -1.28 -26.22
CA ASP A 303 19.90 -2.10 -27.22
C ASP A 303 20.59 -2.08 -28.61
N GLY A 304 21.57 -1.20 -28.79
CA GLY A 304 22.24 -0.96 -30.07
C GLY A 304 21.42 -0.15 -31.08
N GLU A 305 20.23 0.34 -30.70
CA GLU A 305 19.32 1.19 -31.48
C GLU A 305 19.15 2.59 -30.84
N GLY A 306 19.95 2.90 -29.81
CA GLY A 306 19.99 4.20 -29.13
C GLY A 306 19.36 4.19 -27.73
N GLY A 307 18.72 3.10 -27.32
CA GLY A 307 18.29 2.89 -25.94
C GLY A 307 19.48 2.62 -25.03
N ARG A 308 19.52 3.30 -23.90
CA ARG A 308 20.57 3.17 -22.89
C ARG A 308 19.98 3.25 -21.48
N LEU A 309 20.43 2.37 -20.60
CA LEU A 309 20.05 2.32 -19.19
C LEU A 309 21.32 2.18 -18.33
N GLU A 310 21.41 2.95 -17.25
CA GLU A 310 22.54 2.85 -16.31
C GLU A 310 22.05 2.52 -14.89
N ARG A 311 22.81 1.68 -14.19
CA ARG A 311 22.60 1.35 -12.78
C ARG A 311 23.88 1.44 -11.98
N GLN A 312 23.82 2.16 -10.87
CA GLN A 312 24.86 2.16 -9.86
C GLN A 312 24.62 1.01 -8.88
N VAL A 313 25.67 0.22 -8.59
CA VAL A 313 25.62 -0.89 -7.65
C VAL A 313 26.82 -0.83 -6.71
N MET A 314 26.57 -0.91 -5.41
CA MET A 314 27.61 -1.00 -4.39
C MET A 314 28.09 -2.45 -4.25
N PHE A 315 29.40 -2.68 -4.35
CA PHE A 315 30.06 -3.94 -4.01
C PHE A 315 30.84 -3.78 -2.71
N HIS A 316 30.56 -4.64 -1.73
CA HIS A 316 31.15 -4.60 -0.40
C HIS A 316 32.54 -5.25 -0.35
N ALA A 317 33.25 -5.03 0.75
CA ALA A 317 34.56 -5.65 0.99
C ALA A 317 34.49 -7.17 0.84
N SER A 318 35.49 -7.76 0.17
CA SER A 318 35.56 -9.20 0.01
C SER A 318 35.87 -9.88 1.34
N LEU A 319 35.31 -11.07 1.52
CA LEU A 319 35.65 -11.96 2.62
C LEU A 319 36.14 -13.30 2.04
N PRO A 320 37.14 -13.95 2.69
CA PRO A 320 37.52 -15.31 2.34
C PRO A 320 36.28 -16.20 2.33
N PRO A 321 36.13 -17.07 1.32
CA PRO A 321 35.01 -18.00 1.28
C PRO A 321 35.03 -18.89 2.52
N ARG A 322 33.85 -19.08 3.11
CA ARG A 322 33.61 -20.01 4.20
C ARG A 322 32.53 -20.94 3.68
N ASP A 323 32.75 -22.25 3.70
CA ASP A 323 31.69 -23.21 3.38
C ASP A 323 31.22 -23.78 4.71
N LEU A 324 30.15 -23.20 5.25
CA LEU A 324 29.51 -23.67 6.47
C LEU A 324 28.27 -24.48 6.11
N THR A 325 27.95 -25.46 6.95
CA THR A 325 26.73 -26.26 6.81
C THR A 325 25.52 -25.65 7.50
N TYR A 326 25.72 -24.57 8.27
CA TYR A 326 24.68 -23.91 9.05
C TYR A 326 25.05 -22.44 9.33
N VAL A 327 24.06 -21.66 9.79
CA VAL A 327 24.24 -20.28 10.25
C VAL A 327 25.35 -20.21 11.30
N PRO A 328 26.32 -19.27 11.20
CA PRO A 328 27.39 -19.15 12.20
C PRO A 328 26.84 -18.83 13.58
N GLU A 329 27.53 -19.33 14.62
CA GLU A 329 27.18 -19.02 16.00
C GLU A 329 27.29 -17.51 16.26
N PRO A 330 26.32 -16.90 16.96
CA PRO A 330 26.40 -15.49 17.31
C PRO A 330 27.66 -15.15 18.11
N SER A 331 28.15 -13.93 17.95
CA SER A 331 29.20 -13.31 18.76
C SER A 331 28.61 -12.11 19.50
N PRO A 332 27.80 -12.33 20.56
CA PRO A 332 27.00 -11.29 21.18
C PRO A 332 27.84 -10.14 21.74
N VAL A 333 27.36 -8.92 21.54
CA VAL A 333 27.89 -7.74 22.22
C VAL A 333 26.95 -7.26 23.30
N GLN A 334 27.51 -6.76 24.41
CA GLN A 334 26.73 -6.27 25.53
C GLN A 334 26.29 -4.82 25.28
N PRO A 335 25.00 -4.50 25.16
CA PRO A 335 24.57 -3.11 25.07
C PRO A 335 24.52 -2.45 26.46
N GLN A 336 24.65 -1.12 26.52
CA GLN A 336 24.57 -0.31 27.75
C GLN A 336 23.13 -0.22 28.33
N ALA A 337 22.13 -0.57 27.54
CA ALA A 337 20.72 -0.74 27.91
C ALA A 337 20.19 -1.96 27.13
N LEU A 338 19.14 -2.61 27.61
CA LEU A 338 18.50 -3.69 26.86
C LEU A 338 17.83 -3.10 25.60
N VAL A 339 18.25 -3.55 24.43
CA VAL A 339 17.70 -3.06 23.15
C VAL A 339 16.77 -4.12 22.57
N GLY A 340 15.54 -3.73 22.25
CA GLY A 340 14.57 -4.58 21.56
C GLY A 340 14.16 -3.99 20.21
N ALA A 341 13.67 -4.81 19.30
CA ALA A 341 13.08 -4.33 18.05
C ALA A 341 11.68 -4.91 17.84
N HIS A 342 10.76 -4.11 17.30
CA HIS A 342 9.46 -4.60 16.86
C HIS A 342 9.60 -5.52 15.64
N MET A 343 8.85 -6.62 15.62
CA MET A 343 8.94 -7.67 14.61
C MET A 343 7.57 -7.98 14.04
N CYS A 344 7.45 -7.91 12.72
CA CYS A 344 6.19 -8.03 12.00
C CYS A 344 6.14 -9.34 11.22
N PRO A 345 5.35 -10.34 11.67
CA PRO A 345 5.35 -11.69 11.09
C PRO A 345 4.47 -11.74 9.83
N LEU A 346 4.78 -10.90 8.84
CA LEU A 346 4.02 -10.76 7.60
C LEU A 346 4.66 -11.54 6.44
N TRP A 347 5.90 -11.94 6.55
CA TRP A 347 6.80 -12.28 5.45
C TRP A 347 6.93 -13.79 5.27
N LYS A 348 5.79 -14.40 4.95
CA LYS A 348 5.68 -15.79 4.48
C LYS A 348 4.69 -15.85 3.32
N GLU A 349 5.16 -16.29 2.16
CA GLU A 349 4.30 -16.44 0.99
C GLU A 349 3.16 -17.42 1.30
N GLY A 350 1.92 -17.04 0.95
CA GLY A 350 0.72 -17.80 1.31
C GLY A 350 0.14 -17.51 2.71
N ALA A 351 0.89 -16.94 3.65
CA ALA A 351 0.35 -16.56 4.97
C ALA A 351 -0.61 -15.35 4.90
N ARG A 352 -0.41 -14.51 3.88
CA ARG A 352 -1.33 -13.45 3.44
C ARG A 352 -1.21 -13.34 1.91
N ARG A 353 -2.24 -12.81 1.25
CA ARG A 353 -2.29 -12.70 -0.21
C ARG A 353 -1.09 -11.88 -0.74
N ALA A 354 -0.15 -12.56 -1.39
CA ALA A 354 0.98 -12.01 -2.14
C ALA A 354 1.82 -11.00 -1.34
N VAL A 355 2.41 -11.41 -0.21
CA VAL A 355 3.08 -10.50 0.75
C VAL A 355 4.29 -9.77 0.16
N TRP A 356 5.11 -10.46 -0.65
CA TRP A 356 6.30 -9.86 -1.25
C TRP A 356 6.00 -9.07 -2.53
N ARG A 357 4.93 -9.41 -3.26
CA ARG A 357 4.66 -8.88 -4.61
C ARG A 357 4.46 -7.36 -4.65
N PRO A 358 3.76 -6.70 -3.70
CA PRO A 358 3.70 -5.25 -3.60
C PRO A 358 5.04 -4.58 -3.23
N ILE A 359 5.95 -5.32 -2.60
CA ILE A 359 7.25 -4.82 -2.15
C ILE A 359 8.31 -4.92 -3.26
N VAL A 360 8.24 -5.93 -4.12
CA VAL A 360 9.22 -6.18 -5.21
C VAL A 360 9.54 -4.96 -6.08
N PRO A 361 8.59 -4.07 -6.45
CA PRO A 361 8.91 -2.82 -7.16
C PRO A 361 9.84 -1.89 -6.38
N TRP A 362 9.82 -1.95 -5.05
CA TRP A 362 10.64 -1.16 -4.13
C TRP A 362 12.01 -1.82 -3.93
N ARG A 363 12.78 -1.94 -5.00
CA ARG A 363 14.03 -2.74 -5.07
C ARG A 363 15.08 -2.42 -4.03
N LYS A 364 15.09 -1.19 -3.52
CA LYS A 364 15.95 -0.74 -2.44
C LYS A 364 15.65 -1.46 -1.10
N ARG A 365 14.42 -1.92 -0.90
CA ARG A 365 13.95 -2.63 0.31
C ARG A 365 14.31 -4.12 0.33
N LYS A 366 14.95 -4.66 -0.72
CA LYS A 366 15.22 -6.10 -0.82
C LYS A 366 16.08 -6.57 0.36
N PRO A 367 15.62 -7.52 1.20
CA PRO A 367 16.40 -8.04 2.31
C PRO A 367 17.66 -8.77 1.85
N VAL A 368 18.69 -8.80 2.69
CA VAL A 368 19.91 -9.58 2.45
C VAL A 368 19.62 -11.09 2.39
N LEU A 369 18.62 -11.56 3.15
CA LEU A 369 18.12 -12.95 3.09
C LEU A 369 17.37 -13.29 1.78
N GLY A 370 17.04 -12.28 0.96
CA GLY A 370 16.15 -12.43 -0.18
C GLY A 370 14.68 -12.22 0.20
N TRP A 371 13.76 -12.72 -0.63
CA TRP A 371 12.31 -12.69 -0.35
C TRP A 371 11.92 -13.87 0.54
N TYR A 372 12.41 -13.81 1.79
CA TYR A 372 12.54 -14.94 2.69
C TYR A 372 11.21 -15.48 3.23
N ASP A 373 11.26 -16.66 3.87
CA ASP A 373 10.18 -17.24 4.67
C ASP A 373 10.51 -17.10 6.16
N GLU A 374 9.76 -16.27 6.88
CA GLU A 374 9.91 -16.10 8.34
C GLU A 374 9.61 -17.36 9.16
N GLY A 375 8.94 -18.36 8.56
CA GLY A 375 8.75 -19.65 9.20
C GLY A 375 9.96 -20.58 9.13
N ASP A 376 11.03 -20.21 8.42
CA ASP A 376 12.26 -20.98 8.32
C ASP A 376 13.14 -20.77 9.58
N PRO A 377 13.50 -21.83 10.33
CA PRO A 377 14.38 -21.70 11.50
C PRO A 377 15.75 -21.10 11.19
N GLU A 378 16.29 -21.30 9.98
CA GLU A 378 17.58 -20.70 9.59
C GLU A 378 17.46 -19.19 9.37
N VAL A 379 16.31 -18.70 8.91
CA VAL A 379 16.03 -17.26 8.85
C VAL A 379 16.05 -16.69 10.26
N ALA A 380 15.36 -17.32 11.21
CA ALA A 380 15.38 -16.89 12.61
C ALA A 380 16.79 -16.92 13.20
N ASP A 381 17.61 -17.94 12.90
CA ASP A 381 19.00 -17.99 13.34
C ASP A 381 19.86 -16.87 12.73
N TRP A 382 19.67 -16.52 11.45
CA TRP A 382 20.33 -15.36 10.84
C TRP A 382 19.95 -14.06 11.54
N GLU A 383 18.66 -13.85 11.80
CA GLU A 383 18.15 -12.66 12.48
C GLU A 383 18.68 -12.58 13.91
N ILE A 384 18.73 -13.70 14.65
CA ILE A 384 19.32 -13.80 15.99
C ILE A 384 20.81 -13.45 15.96
N THR A 385 21.59 -14.06 15.05
CA THR A 385 23.02 -13.79 14.93
C THR A 385 23.26 -12.32 14.65
N TRP A 386 22.57 -11.73 13.66
CA TRP A 386 22.70 -10.31 13.35
C TRP A 386 22.27 -9.41 14.50
N CYS A 387 21.19 -9.75 15.22
CA CYS A 387 20.76 -8.98 16.37
C CYS A 387 21.80 -8.98 17.49
N LEU A 388 22.25 -10.16 17.92
CA LEU A 388 23.19 -10.31 19.03
C LEU A 388 24.55 -9.69 18.71
N ASP A 389 25.03 -9.85 17.48
CA ASP A 389 26.27 -9.24 17.01
C ASP A 389 26.17 -7.71 17.02
N HIS A 390 24.98 -7.12 16.95
CA HIS A 390 24.78 -5.66 16.94
C HIS A 390 24.19 -5.10 18.23
N GLY A 391 24.04 -5.93 19.26
CA GLY A 391 23.57 -5.51 20.59
C GLY A 391 22.04 -5.40 20.71
N ILE A 392 21.28 -5.93 19.76
CA ILE A 392 19.83 -6.12 19.88
C ILE A 392 19.60 -7.44 20.62
N SER A 393 18.85 -7.38 21.72
CA SER A 393 18.72 -8.48 22.67
C SER A 393 17.40 -9.25 22.58
N PHE A 394 16.36 -8.63 22.00
CA PHE A 394 15.06 -9.27 21.89
C PHE A 394 14.17 -8.71 20.77
N PHE A 395 13.20 -9.52 20.36
CA PHE A 395 12.10 -9.07 19.49
C PHE A 395 10.78 -8.94 20.24
N VAL A 396 9.98 -7.94 19.84
CA VAL A 396 8.57 -7.76 20.19
C VAL A 396 7.73 -8.19 18.99
N TYR A 397 7.25 -9.44 18.98
CA TYR A 397 6.47 -9.98 17.85
C TYR A 397 5.02 -9.51 17.90
N CYS A 398 4.51 -8.96 16.79
CA CYS A 398 3.06 -8.78 16.64
C CYS A 398 2.34 -10.13 16.76
N TRP A 399 1.34 -10.23 17.64
CA TRP A 399 0.60 -11.44 17.94
C TRP A 399 -0.90 -11.26 17.70
N TYR A 400 -1.46 -12.06 16.80
CA TYR A 400 -2.83 -11.89 16.29
C TYR A 400 -3.76 -13.04 16.68
N ARG A 401 -4.75 -12.75 17.52
CA ARG A 401 -5.86 -13.67 17.85
C ARG A 401 -6.90 -13.74 16.72
N THR A 402 -7.51 -14.91 16.50
CA THR A 402 -8.59 -15.10 15.50
C THR A 402 -9.86 -15.75 16.04
N SER A 403 -9.89 -16.22 17.28
CA SER A 403 -11.06 -16.84 17.93
C SER A 403 -11.39 -16.21 19.28
N GLN A 404 -12.63 -16.33 19.77
CA GLN A 404 -13.05 -15.89 21.10
C GLN A 404 -14.05 -16.87 21.75
N GLY A 405 -14.10 -16.91 23.08
CA GLY A 405 -15.07 -17.71 23.84
C GLY A 405 -14.77 -19.21 23.85
N GLY A 406 -13.56 -19.61 23.47
CA GLY A 406 -13.11 -20.99 23.35
C GLY A 406 -11.60 -21.08 23.13
N PRO A 407 -11.09 -22.22 22.61
CA PRO A 407 -9.67 -22.40 22.33
C PRO A 407 -9.06 -21.26 21.52
N VAL A 408 -7.85 -20.85 21.90
CA VAL A 408 -7.14 -19.74 21.23
C VAL A 408 -6.62 -20.21 19.89
N GLU A 409 -7.09 -19.55 18.83
CA GLU A 409 -6.53 -19.62 17.49
C GLU A 409 -5.82 -18.30 17.18
N GLN A 410 -4.78 -18.41 16.36
CA GLN A 410 -3.96 -17.29 15.94
C GLN A 410 -3.76 -17.30 14.42
N LYS A 411 -3.47 -16.13 13.86
CA LYS A 411 -2.93 -15.99 12.51
C LYS A 411 -1.51 -15.45 12.58
N LEU A 412 -0.71 -15.71 11.54
CA LEU A 412 0.65 -15.18 11.43
C LEU A 412 1.60 -15.62 12.58
N GLY A 413 1.32 -16.77 13.21
CA GLY A 413 2.17 -17.30 14.28
C GLY A 413 3.47 -17.96 13.80
N HIS A 414 3.67 -18.09 12.49
CA HIS A 414 4.78 -18.86 11.90
C HIS A 414 6.17 -18.33 12.31
N ALA A 415 6.36 -17.01 12.43
CA ALA A 415 7.65 -16.45 12.82
C ALA A 415 8.12 -16.91 14.22
N ILE A 416 7.17 -17.11 15.15
CA ILE A 416 7.49 -17.63 16.49
C ILE A 416 7.50 -19.16 16.49
N HIS A 417 6.40 -19.79 16.04
CA HIS A 417 6.17 -21.23 16.25
C HIS A 417 6.90 -22.11 15.25
N ASP A 418 7.04 -21.67 13.99
CA ASP A 418 7.75 -22.42 12.95
C ASP A 418 9.22 -21.98 12.91
N GLY A 419 9.49 -20.67 13.00
CA GLY A 419 10.84 -20.08 12.99
C GLY A 419 11.54 -20.13 14.35
N LEU A 420 11.30 -19.14 15.22
CA LEU A 420 12.04 -18.93 16.47
C LEU A 420 12.09 -20.15 17.40
N PHE A 421 10.98 -20.86 17.60
CA PHE A 421 10.92 -22.00 18.51
C PHE A 421 11.76 -23.19 18.02
N ASN A 422 12.01 -23.28 16.72
CA ASN A 422 12.84 -24.32 16.12
C ASN A 422 14.25 -23.82 15.76
N ALA A 423 14.55 -22.54 16.00
CA ALA A 423 15.87 -21.95 15.77
C ALA A 423 16.92 -22.50 16.74
N ARG A 424 18.14 -22.71 16.27
CA ARG A 424 19.25 -23.29 17.04
C ARG A 424 19.77 -22.34 18.12
N TYR A 425 19.77 -21.03 17.86
CA TYR A 425 20.29 -19.99 18.75
C TYR A 425 19.23 -19.32 19.60
N ARG A 426 17.99 -19.82 19.57
CA ARG A 426 16.84 -19.32 20.35
C ARG A 426 17.13 -19.10 21.83
N ASP A 427 17.93 -19.96 22.45
CA ASP A 427 18.21 -19.87 23.89
C ASP A 427 19.16 -18.71 24.25
N GLN A 428 19.86 -18.14 23.26
CA GLN A 428 20.72 -16.95 23.40
C GLN A 428 19.94 -15.64 23.22
N PHE A 429 18.78 -15.67 22.59
CA PHE A 429 17.96 -14.50 22.26
C PHE A 429 16.68 -14.46 23.09
N LYS A 430 16.17 -13.26 23.38
CA LYS A 430 14.88 -13.12 24.09
C LYS A 430 13.77 -12.70 23.14
N PHE A 431 12.52 -12.95 23.53
CA PHE A 431 11.36 -12.45 22.80
C PHE A 431 10.21 -12.09 23.73
N THR A 432 9.28 -11.30 23.21
CA THR A 432 7.99 -10.98 23.83
C THR A 432 6.93 -10.88 22.73
N ILE A 433 5.66 -10.84 23.13
CA ILE A 433 4.53 -10.67 22.24
C ILE A 433 3.87 -9.31 22.44
N MET A 434 3.44 -8.71 21.34
CA MET A 434 2.53 -7.57 21.29
C MET A 434 1.17 -8.05 20.82
N TRP A 435 0.23 -8.11 21.73
CA TRP A 435 -1.15 -8.45 21.41
C TRP A 435 -1.77 -7.35 20.54
N GLU A 436 -2.05 -7.72 19.29
CA GLU A 436 -2.65 -6.86 18.28
C GLU A 436 -4.16 -6.74 18.51
N ASN A 437 -4.55 -5.95 19.51
CA ASN A 437 -5.93 -5.74 19.93
C ASN A 437 -6.64 -4.70 19.03
N GLN A 438 -6.57 -4.90 17.71
CA GLN A 438 -7.14 -4.01 16.71
C GLN A 438 -8.50 -4.49 16.19
N GLY A 439 -9.46 -3.56 16.10
CA GLY A 439 -10.80 -3.79 15.56
C GLY A 439 -11.76 -4.41 16.59
N LYS A 440 -12.98 -3.87 16.72
CA LYS A 440 -14.03 -4.51 17.51
C LYS A 440 -14.42 -5.83 16.84
N GLY A 441 -14.08 -6.98 17.43
CA GLY A 441 -14.24 -8.30 16.81
C GLY A 441 -13.29 -9.34 17.39
N THR A 442 -12.84 -10.31 16.58
CA THR A 442 -12.14 -11.55 17.01
C THR A 442 -10.71 -11.39 17.56
N ALA A 443 -10.14 -10.18 17.57
CA ALA A 443 -8.80 -9.92 18.10
C ALA A 443 -8.79 -9.69 19.63
N GLY A 444 -9.88 -9.13 20.16
CA GLY A 444 -10.06 -8.79 21.57
C GLY A 444 -10.52 -9.96 22.43
N VAL A 445 -11.39 -9.73 23.40
CA VAL A 445 -12.00 -10.78 24.26
C VAL A 445 -13.52 -10.75 24.21
N ALA A 446 -14.16 -11.92 24.28
CA ALA A 446 -15.64 -11.99 24.33
C ALA A 446 -16.21 -11.63 25.71
N SER A 447 -15.43 -11.84 26.78
CA SER A 447 -15.80 -11.57 28.16
C SER A 447 -14.57 -11.64 29.07
N GLU A 448 -14.72 -11.24 30.34
CA GLU A 448 -13.67 -11.47 31.36
C GLU A 448 -13.37 -12.98 31.52
N GLU A 449 -14.40 -13.83 31.41
CA GLU A 449 -14.23 -15.28 31.47
C GLU A 449 -13.37 -15.80 30.32
N ASP A 450 -13.60 -15.34 29.09
CA ASP A 450 -12.78 -15.67 27.94
C ASP A 450 -11.32 -15.24 28.14
N PHE A 451 -11.11 -14.03 28.67
CA PHE A 451 -9.79 -13.52 28.97
C PHE A 451 -9.04 -14.40 29.99
N LEU A 452 -9.68 -14.70 31.12
CA LEU A 452 -9.03 -15.37 32.26
C LEU A 452 -8.96 -16.89 32.11
N LYS A 453 -9.87 -17.53 31.38
CA LYS A 453 -9.91 -18.99 31.23
C LYS A 453 -9.32 -19.51 29.93
N ASN A 454 -9.29 -18.70 28.87
CA ASN A 454 -8.78 -19.12 27.57
C ASN A 454 -7.49 -18.37 27.20
N LEU A 455 -7.56 -17.05 27.09
CA LEU A 455 -6.48 -16.27 26.48
C LEU A 455 -5.24 -16.17 27.37
N LEU A 456 -5.42 -15.76 28.63
CA LEU A 456 -4.29 -15.61 29.55
C LEU A 456 -3.59 -16.94 29.89
N PRO A 457 -4.30 -18.05 30.18
CA PRO A 457 -3.65 -19.34 30.38
C PRO A 457 -2.86 -19.79 29.16
N PHE A 458 -3.38 -19.57 27.94
CA PHE A 458 -2.65 -19.85 26.72
C PHE A 458 -1.33 -19.08 26.66
N TRP A 459 -1.32 -17.77 26.96
CA TRP A 459 -0.08 -16.99 26.99
C TRP A 459 0.89 -17.46 28.07
N ILE A 460 0.40 -17.78 29.28
CA ILE A 460 1.24 -18.25 30.38
C ILE A 460 1.96 -19.54 29.98
N GLU A 461 1.21 -20.53 29.48
CA GLU A 461 1.76 -21.86 29.17
C GLU A 461 2.61 -21.86 27.89
N THR A 462 2.18 -21.14 26.86
CA THR A 462 2.85 -21.16 25.55
C THR A 462 4.05 -20.23 25.49
N TYR A 463 3.95 -19.07 26.15
CA TYR A 463 4.94 -18.00 26.00
C TYR A 463 5.63 -17.64 27.31
N PHE A 464 4.92 -17.23 28.36
CA PHE A 464 5.58 -16.62 29.53
C PHE A 464 6.50 -17.59 30.25
N LYS A 465 6.15 -18.89 30.28
CA LYS A 465 7.00 -19.96 30.83
C LYS A 465 8.13 -20.39 29.90
N HIS A 466 8.14 -19.97 28.64
CA HIS A 466 9.22 -20.31 27.72
C HIS A 466 10.54 -19.67 28.20
N PRO A 467 11.67 -20.39 28.28
CA PRO A 467 12.93 -19.87 28.82
C PRO A 467 13.50 -18.63 28.11
N SER A 468 13.20 -18.49 26.81
CA SER A 468 13.56 -17.32 26.01
C SER A 468 12.56 -16.16 26.10
N TYR A 469 11.46 -16.28 26.84
CA TYR A 469 10.55 -15.15 27.02
C TYR A 469 11.18 -14.07 27.91
N LEU A 470 11.00 -12.81 27.56
CA LEU A 470 11.58 -11.70 28.32
C LEU A 470 10.81 -11.50 29.63
N VAL A 471 11.46 -11.85 30.73
CA VAL A 471 10.98 -11.67 32.10
C VAL A 471 11.95 -10.76 32.84
N LEU A 472 11.48 -9.57 33.23
CA LEU A 472 12.27 -8.59 33.98
C LEU A 472 11.72 -8.47 35.40
N ASP A 473 12.62 -8.46 36.39
CA ASP A 473 12.28 -8.43 37.81
C ASP A 473 11.28 -9.53 38.22
N GLY A 474 11.36 -10.69 37.56
CA GLY A 474 10.45 -11.83 37.76
C GLY A 474 9.04 -11.64 37.18
N LYS A 475 8.81 -10.62 36.34
CA LYS A 475 7.52 -10.36 35.68
C LYS A 475 7.67 -10.49 34.15
N PRO A 476 6.88 -11.33 33.45
CA PRO A 476 6.80 -11.29 32.00
C PRO A 476 6.34 -9.90 31.54
N LEU A 477 6.89 -9.45 30.41
CA LEU A 477 6.42 -8.25 29.71
C LEU A 477 5.36 -8.64 28.68
N LEU A 478 4.24 -7.93 28.64
CA LEU A 478 3.21 -8.07 27.62
C LEU A 478 2.91 -6.70 27.01
N TYR A 479 3.06 -6.60 25.70
CA TYR A 479 2.74 -5.39 24.94
C TYR A 479 1.31 -5.52 24.41
N ILE A 480 0.55 -4.44 24.43
CA ILE A 480 -0.84 -4.39 23.98
C ILE A 480 -0.98 -3.23 23.00
N TYR A 481 -1.27 -3.55 21.76
CA TYR A 481 -1.59 -2.57 20.74
C TYR A 481 -3.06 -2.16 20.87
N ARG A 482 -3.36 -0.87 21.08
CA ARG A 482 -4.74 -0.35 21.31
C ARG A 482 -5.43 -0.94 22.56
N PRO A 483 -4.82 -0.83 23.76
CA PRO A 483 -5.40 -1.37 25.00
C PRO A 483 -6.78 -0.78 25.33
N GLU A 484 -7.09 0.44 24.89
CA GLU A 484 -8.37 1.09 25.14
C GLU A 484 -9.56 0.42 24.45
N PHE A 485 -9.33 -0.45 23.47
CA PHE A 485 -10.40 -1.21 22.83
C PHE A 485 -11.01 -2.26 23.76
N LEU A 486 -10.29 -2.69 24.81
CA LEU A 486 -10.82 -3.60 25.84
C LEU A 486 -11.99 -3.00 26.62
N ILE A 487 -12.13 -1.67 26.66
CA ILE A 487 -13.30 -1.02 27.26
C ILE A 487 -14.57 -1.45 26.53
N GLY A 488 -14.50 -1.59 25.20
CA GLY A 488 -15.62 -2.04 24.38
C GLY A 488 -15.97 -3.51 24.64
N ASP A 489 -14.96 -4.34 24.90
CA ASP A 489 -15.10 -5.78 25.11
C ASP A 489 -15.60 -6.12 26.52
N LEU A 490 -15.08 -5.43 27.54
CA LEU A 490 -15.37 -5.70 28.95
C LEU A 490 -16.40 -4.74 29.57
N GLY A 491 -16.80 -3.71 28.82
CA GLY A 491 -17.92 -2.81 29.16
C GLY A 491 -17.54 -1.52 29.89
N SER A 492 -16.41 -1.48 30.61
CA SER A 492 -15.94 -0.26 31.29
C SER A 492 -14.43 -0.26 31.57
N THR A 493 -13.87 0.92 31.88
CA THR A 493 -12.46 1.07 32.30
C THR A 493 -12.16 0.25 33.56
N GLU A 494 -13.07 0.26 34.54
CA GLU A 494 -12.94 -0.47 35.81
C GLU A 494 -12.95 -1.98 35.59
N ALA A 495 -13.78 -2.47 34.67
CA ALA A 495 -13.82 -3.88 34.30
C ALA A 495 -12.49 -4.32 33.66
N VAL A 496 -11.91 -3.51 32.78
CA VAL A 496 -10.58 -3.78 32.19
C VAL A 496 -9.51 -3.78 33.29
N GLN A 497 -9.49 -2.77 34.15
CA GLN A 497 -8.52 -2.68 35.24
C GLN A 497 -8.59 -3.89 36.18
N SER A 498 -9.81 -4.31 36.55
CA SER A 498 -10.05 -5.53 37.32
C SER A 498 -9.48 -6.76 36.62
N ALA A 499 -9.77 -6.94 35.33
CA ALA A 499 -9.30 -8.08 34.55
C ALA A 499 -7.77 -8.12 34.45
N LEU A 500 -7.11 -6.98 34.20
CA LEU A 500 -5.64 -6.90 34.13
C LEU A 500 -4.98 -7.11 35.50
N ASN A 501 -5.62 -6.70 36.59
CA ASN A 501 -5.16 -7.04 37.95
C ASN A 501 -5.28 -8.54 38.25
N LYS A 502 -6.39 -9.18 37.86
CA LYS A 502 -6.52 -10.64 37.92
C LYS A 502 -5.47 -11.36 37.07
N ALA A 503 -5.08 -10.78 35.93
CA ALA A 503 -4.00 -11.33 35.12
C ALA A 503 -2.63 -11.32 35.83
N ARG A 504 -2.35 -10.26 36.61
CA ARG A 504 -1.17 -10.21 37.49
C ARG A 504 -1.22 -11.31 38.55
N GLU A 505 -2.38 -11.54 39.18
CA GLU A 505 -2.54 -12.63 40.16
C GLU A 505 -2.37 -14.01 39.54
N ALA A 506 -2.94 -14.25 38.36
CA ALA A 506 -2.76 -15.50 37.64
C ALA A 506 -1.28 -15.76 37.28
N CYS A 507 -0.54 -14.71 36.89
CA CYS A 507 0.91 -14.84 36.70
C CYS A 507 1.64 -15.16 38.01
N ARG A 508 1.20 -14.62 39.16
CA ARG A 508 1.75 -15.01 40.47
C ARG A 508 1.48 -16.46 40.81
N ALA A 509 0.25 -16.92 40.56
CA ALA A 509 -0.12 -18.32 40.73
C ALA A 509 0.70 -19.26 39.83
N ALA A 510 1.14 -18.78 38.66
CA ALA A 510 2.00 -19.49 37.73
C ALA A 510 3.51 -19.42 38.08
N GLY A 511 3.90 -18.76 39.17
CA GLY A 511 5.29 -18.69 39.66
C GLY A 511 6.04 -17.40 39.34
N PHE A 512 5.40 -16.41 38.70
CA PHE A 512 6.00 -15.09 38.45
C PHE A 512 5.78 -14.13 39.63
N LYS A 513 6.43 -12.97 39.64
CA LYS A 513 6.17 -11.90 40.63
C LYS A 513 4.97 -11.02 40.28
N GLY A 514 4.35 -11.24 39.12
CA GLY A 514 3.26 -10.46 38.56
C GLY A 514 3.35 -10.41 37.04
N LEU A 515 2.79 -9.37 36.42
CA LEU A 515 2.83 -9.10 34.98
C LEU A 515 3.11 -7.61 34.78
N THR A 516 3.95 -7.27 33.80
CA THR A 516 4.22 -5.89 33.37
C THR A 516 3.51 -5.63 32.05
N LEU A 517 2.62 -4.65 32.02
CA LEU A 517 1.75 -4.33 30.88
C LEU A 517 2.21 -3.06 30.17
N LEU A 518 2.48 -3.16 28.88
CA LEU A 518 2.86 -2.04 28.04
C LEU A 518 1.75 -1.69 27.05
N GLY A 519 1.31 -0.44 27.03
CA GLY A 519 0.22 0.04 26.18
C GLY A 519 0.73 0.89 25.02
N GLU A 520 0.38 0.53 23.79
CA GLU A 520 0.78 1.29 22.61
C GLU A 520 0.04 2.63 22.55
N TYR A 521 0.78 3.74 22.41
CA TYR A 521 0.20 5.04 22.10
C TYR A 521 1.18 6.01 21.45
N ARG A 522 0.88 6.42 20.21
CA ARG A 522 1.71 7.29 19.37
C ARG A 522 1.48 8.81 19.52
N GLY A 523 0.53 9.23 20.35
CA GLY A 523 0.16 10.65 20.48
C GLY A 523 0.90 11.38 21.61
N ASN A 524 0.37 12.50 22.09
CA ASN A 524 0.85 13.19 23.30
C ASN A 524 -0.30 13.70 24.19
N ASN A 525 -1.54 13.25 23.96
CA ASN A 525 -2.71 13.69 24.70
C ASN A 525 -2.69 13.18 26.15
N ARG A 526 -2.76 14.10 27.10
CA ARG A 526 -2.71 13.82 28.54
C ARG A 526 -3.87 12.96 29.03
N GLU A 527 -5.09 13.21 28.56
CA GLU A 527 -6.28 12.43 28.95
C GLU A 527 -6.21 11.00 28.44
N HIS A 528 -5.67 10.80 27.23
CA HIS A 528 -5.45 9.45 26.70
C HIS A 528 -4.38 8.71 27.52
N LEU A 529 -3.28 9.37 27.90
CA LEU A 529 -2.31 8.78 28.82
C LEU A 529 -2.93 8.42 30.17
N GLN A 530 -3.75 9.31 30.73
CA GLN A 530 -4.46 9.04 31.98
C GLN A 530 -5.39 7.84 31.82
N ARG A 531 -6.10 7.73 30.69
CA ARG A 531 -6.92 6.55 30.39
C ARG A 531 -6.10 5.25 30.41
N LEU A 532 -4.88 5.25 29.88
CA LEU A 532 -4.01 4.06 29.95
C LEU A 532 -3.63 3.71 31.40
N VAL A 533 -3.33 4.71 32.23
CA VAL A 533 -3.11 4.54 33.67
C VAL A 533 -4.36 3.94 34.33
N ASP A 534 -5.54 4.47 34.01
CA ASP A 534 -6.82 4.01 34.59
C ASP A 534 -7.14 2.56 34.20
N LEU A 535 -6.76 2.13 32.99
CA LEU A 535 -6.85 0.73 32.57
C LEU A 535 -5.87 -0.19 33.34
N GLY A 536 -4.85 0.37 33.98
CA GLY A 536 -3.83 -0.37 34.71
C GLY A 536 -2.58 -0.71 33.88
N ILE A 537 -2.28 0.07 32.83
CA ILE A 537 -1.03 -0.04 32.05
C ILE A 537 0.15 0.52 32.88
N ASP A 538 1.28 -0.19 32.87
CA ASP A 538 2.47 0.17 33.67
C ASP A 538 3.41 1.15 32.93
N CYS A 539 3.45 1.07 31.60
CA CYS A 539 4.33 1.87 30.75
C CYS A 539 3.71 2.00 29.36
N SER A 540 3.83 3.16 28.70
CA SER A 540 3.51 3.29 27.29
C SER A 540 4.72 3.04 26.39
N PHE A 541 4.44 2.72 25.13
CA PHE A 541 5.43 2.69 24.05
C PHE A 541 4.76 3.19 22.76
N ALA A 542 5.54 3.62 21.78
CA ALA A 542 5.04 3.86 20.43
C ALA A 542 5.53 2.74 19.52
N TYR A 543 4.65 2.19 18.68
CA TYR A 543 5.12 1.27 17.64
C TYR A 543 5.93 1.99 16.56
N CYS A 544 5.53 3.22 16.20
CA CYS A 544 6.31 4.16 15.41
C CYS A 544 5.84 5.59 15.71
N TRP A 545 6.69 6.60 15.60
CA TRP A 545 6.29 7.99 15.78
C TRP A 545 5.68 8.58 14.48
N PRO A 546 4.48 9.18 14.55
CA PRO A 546 3.76 9.66 13.38
C PRO A 546 4.23 11.07 13.01
N LEU A 547 5.47 11.19 12.54
CA LEU A 547 6.05 12.47 12.17
C LEU A 547 5.40 13.02 10.89
N SER A 548 4.78 14.19 10.97
CA SER A 548 4.12 14.84 9.84
C SER A 548 5.06 15.72 9.02
N GLY A 549 4.71 15.99 7.77
CA GLY A 549 5.36 17.03 6.96
C GLY A 549 6.59 16.59 6.16
N ASN A 550 6.82 15.28 6.02
CA ASN A 550 7.96 14.70 5.27
C ASN A 550 9.31 15.28 5.75
N PRO A 551 9.60 15.21 7.06
CA PRO A 551 10.80 15.82 7.61
C PRO A 551 12.06 15.25 6.97
N SER A 552 13.10 16.08 6.85
CA SER A 552 14.44 15.58 6.58
C SER A 552 14.90 14.68 7.74
N SER A 553 15.87 13.80 7.47
CA SER A 553 16.40 12.89 8.48
C SER A 553 16.87 13.61 9.77
N PRO A 554 17.70 14.67 9.71
CA PRO A 554 18.07 15.43 10.92
C PRO A 554 16.87 16.06 11.63
N LYS A 555 15.88 16.56 10.87
CA LYS A 555 14.68 17.14 11.48
C LYS A 555 13.83 16.10 12.20
N ALA A 556 13.74 14.89 11.64
CA ALA A 556 13.07 13.78 12.28
C ALA A 556 13.74 13.36 13.60
N VAL A 557 15.08 13.48 13.71
CA VAL A 557 15.80 13.25 14.99
C VAL A 557 15.31 14.23 16.05
N GLU A 558 15.26 15.53 15.72
CA GLU A 558 14.81 16.58 16.64
C GLU A 558 13.36 16.37 17.08
N MET A 559 12.47 16.00 16.14
CA MET A 559 11.05 15.80 16.43
C MET A 559 10.82 14.61 17.38
N GLN A 560 11.56 13.51 17.22
CA GLN A 560 11.46 12.37 18.13
C GLN A 560 11.94 12.73 19.55
N GLU A 561 13.05 13.47 19.65
CA GLU A 561 13.57 13.94 20.94
C GLU A 561 12.57 14.86 21.66
N GLU A 562 11.91 15.74 20.91
CA GLU A 562 10.85 16.63 21.43
C GLU A 562 9.67 15.82 21.98
N ILE A 563 9.21 14.81 21.25
CA ILE A 563 8.13 13.92 21.71
C ILE A 563 8.50 13.24 23.02
N TRP A 564 9.70 12.66 23.13
CA TRP A 564 10.13 11.99 24.37
C TRP A 564 10.23 12.96 25.54
N ARG A 565 10.73 14.18 25.29
CA ARG A 565 10.84 15.24 26.29
C ARG A 565 9.46 15.67 26.78
N GLU A 566 8.52 15.92 25.87
CA GLU A 566 7.14 16.30 26.20
C GLU A 566 6.45 15.20 27.04
N ARG A 567 6.52 13.95 26.59
CA ARG A 567 5.95 12.80 27.32
C ARG A 567 6.47 12.72 28.75
N ARG A 568 7.79 12.85 28.92
CA ARG A 568 8.43 12.82 30.24
C ARG A 568 7.99 14.00 31.10
N GLN A 569 7.95 15.21 30.56
CA GLN A 569 7.52 16.42 31.27
C GLN A 569 6.05 16.35 31.75
N GLN A 570 5.18 15.69 31.00
CA GLN A 570 3.80 15.48 31.42
C GLN A 570 3.68 14.60 32.68
N SER A 571 4.64 13.68 32.88
CA SER A 571 4.75 12.82 34.07
C SER A 571 3.44 12.07 34.41
N VAL A 572 2.70 11.61 33.40
CA VAL A 572 1.45 10.84 33.58
C VAL A 572 1.71 9.34 33.62
N LEU A 573 2.40 8.83 32.60
CA LEU A 573 2.73 7.43 32.42
C LEU A 573 4.18 7.34 31.92
N PRO A 574 5.04 6.46 32.48
CA PRO A 574 6.39 6.26 31.97
C PRO A 574 6.36 5.74 30.52
N GLU A 575 7.29 6.20 29.69
CA GLU A 575 7.44 5.76 28.30
C GLU A 575 8.65 4.85 28.16
N MET A 576 8.50 3.72 27.46
CA MET A 576 9.63 2.96 26.95
C MET A 576 10.08 3.62 25.65
N ILE A 577 11.24 4.27 25.68
CA ILE A 577 11.73 5.05 24.54
C ILE A 577 11.80 4.17 23.30
N THR A 578 11.07 4.55 22.27
CA THR A 578 11.09 3.89 20.96
C THR A 578 11.72 4.83 19.93
N VAL A 579 12.68 4.31 19.17
CA VAL A 579 13.39 5.00 18.09
C VAL A 579 12.76 4.62 16.76
N SER A 580 12.24 5.60 16.04
CA SER A 580 11.70 5.40 14.70
C SER A 580 12.75 5.57 13.61
N MET A 581 12.84 4.61 12.69
CA MET A 581 13.72 4.68 11.52
C MET A 581 13.11 5.55 10.42
N GLY A 582 11.80 5.46 10.18
CA GLY A 582 11.15 6.16 9.08
C GLY A 582 9.67 5.87 8.93
N TRP A 583 9.09 6.28 7.80
CA TRP A 583 7.76 5.90 7.36
C TRP A 583 7.61 6.08 5.85
N ASP A 584 7.17 5.04 5.15
CA ASP A 584 6.79 5.06 3.74
C ASP A 584 5.85 3.90 3.40
N SER A 585 4.56 4.13 3.62
CA SER A 585 3.49 3.13 3.45
C SER A 585 3.02 2.90 2.02
N ARG A 586 3.64 3.56 1.03
CA ARG A 586 3.29 3.49 -0.40
C ARG A 586 3.18 2.07 -1.00
N PRO A 587 3.92 1.05 -0.56
CA PRO A 587 3.68 -0.32 -1.02
C PRO A 587 2.30 -0.88 -0.61
N TRP A 588 1.77 -0.47 0.53
CA TRP A 588 0.47 -0.92 1.04
C TRP A 588 -0.68 -0.01 0.63
N LYS A 589 -0.47 1.30 0.72
CA LYS A 589 -1.50 2.31 0.52
C LYS A 589 -0.85 3.68 0.29
N PRO A 590 -1.56 4.66 -0.29
CA PRO A 590 -1.04 6.01 -0.35
C PRO A 590 -0.58 6.51 1.03
N SER A 591 0.50 7.30 1.04
CA SER A 591 1.20 7.69 2.27
C SER A 591 1.22 9.20 2.43
N SER A 592 0.43 9.69 3.40
CA SER A 592 0.33 11.11 3.71
C SER A 592 1.63 11.72 4.26
N THR A 593 2.57 10.87 4.71
CA THR A 593 3.94 11.28 4.99
C THR A 593 4.94 10.24 4.47
N VAL A 594 6.12 10.70 4.09
CA VAL A 594 7.26 9.89 3.66
C VAL A 594 8.54 10.51 4.22
N TRP A 595 9.25 9.79 5.08
CA TRP A 595 10.53 10.20 5.64
C TRP A 595 11.33 8.97 6.09
N ARG A 596 12.64 9.11 6.27
CA ARG A 596 13.52 8.04 6.76
C ARG A 596 14.85 8.59 7.22
N HIS A 597 15.50 7.88 8.12
CA HIS A 597 16.87 8.19 8.54
C HIS A 597 17.92 7.64 7.57
N THR A 598 19.03 8.37 7.43
CA THR A 598 20.29 7.76 6.99
C THR A 598 20.86 6.90 8.12
N PRO A 599 21.75 5.92 7.86
CA PRO A 599 22.42 5.18 8.95
C PRO A 599 23.12 6.08 9.97
N GLU A 600 23.74 7.17 9.52
CA GLU A 600 24.43 8.14 10.38
C GLU A 600 23.45 8.82 11.36
N ASP A 601 22.37 9.39 10.82
CA ASP A 601 21.34 10.06 11.63
C ASP A 601 20.58 9.06 12.50
N PHE A 602 20.39 7.82 12.02
CA PHE A 602 19.79 6.74 12.81
C PHE A 602 20.65 6.43 14.05
N GLY A 603 21.98 6.41 13.88
CA GLY A 603 22.92 6.32 14.99
C GLY A 603 22.82 7.51 15.95
N ASP A 604 22.58 8.72 15.43
CA ASP A 604 22.39 9.91 16.28
C ASP A 604 21.12 9.81 17.15
N VAL A 605 19.98 9.48 16.54
CA VAL A 605 18.74 9.32 17.29
C VAL A 605 18.82 8.15 18.29
N CYS A 606 19.54 7.07 17.98
CA CYS A 606 19.82 6.00 18.93
C CYS A 606 20.62 6.47 20.17
N ARG A 607 21.67 7.27 19.97
CA ARG A 607 22.45 7.85 21.09
C ARG A 607 21.60 8.80 21.94
N ARG A 608 20.76 9.62 21.29
CA ARG A 608 19.81 10.52 22.00
C ARG A 608 18.74 9.73 22.75
N ALA A 609 18.26 8.63 22.21
CA ALA A 609 17.32 7.74 22.88
C ALA A 609 17.93 7.13 24.15
N LEU A 610 19.18 6.67 24.09
CA LEU A 610 19.90 6.19 25.28
C LEU A 610 20.07 7.30 26.33
N ALA A 611 20.39 8.52 25.90
CA ALA A 611 20.48 9.68 26.80
C ALA A 611 19.11 10.01 27.44
N ALA A 612 18.04 10.02 26.65
CA ALA A 612 16.68 10.27 27.13
C ALA A 612 16.19 9.18 28.10
N ALA A 613 16.49 7.91 27.83
CA ALA A 613 16.21 6.80 28.74
C ALA A 613 16.92 6.99 30.10
N ARG A 614 18.17 7.49 30.09
CA ARG A 614 18.94 7.81 31.31
C ARG A 614 18.40 8.99 32.12
N GLU A 615 17.37 9.67 31.66
CA GLU A 615 16.68 10.69 32.47
C GLU A 615 15.57 10.07 33.35
N TYR A 616 15.16 8.82 33.09
CA TYR A 616 14.20 8.11 33.94
C TYR A 616 14.87 7.60 35.23
N PRO A 617 14.08 7.40 36.32
CA PRO A 617 14.58 6.95 37.61
C PRO A 617 15.43 5.68 37.51
N GLU A 618 16.42 5.57 38.38
CA GLU A 618 17.27 4.40 38.47
C GLU A 618 16.46 3.12 38.76
N GLY A 619 16.80 2.01 38.12
CA GLY A 619 16.05 0.75 38.20
C GLY A 619 14.71 0.70 37.45
N SER A 620 14.18 1.84 36.96
CA SER A 620 12.94 1.85 36.18
C SER A 620 13.07 1.08 34.86
N LEU A 621 11.95 0.59 34.33
CA LEU A 621 11.90 -0.08 33.04
C LEU A 621 12.32 0.86 31.90
N SER A 622 11.78 2.10 31.89
CA SER A 622 12.08 3.16 30.91
C SER A 622 13.55 3.56 30.83
N ARG A 623 14.32 3.35 31.91
CA ARG A 623 15.77 3.59 31.92
C ARG A 623 16.55 2.41 31.31
N ARG A 624 16.06 1.19 31.51
CA ARG A 624 16.77 -0.05 31.19
C ARG A 624 16.53 -0.55 29.78
N VAL A 625 15.44 -0.14 29.13
CA VAL A 625 15.01 -0.69 27.83
C VAL A 625 14.80 0.42 26.81
N VAL A 626 15.33 0.22 25.61
CA VAL A 626 15.06 1.04 24.41
C VAL A 626 14.52 0.13 23.31
N LEU A 627 13.50 0.59 22.59
CA LEU A 627 12.92 -0.11 21.45
C LEU A 627 13.33 0.54 20.13
N LEU A 628 13.42 -0.29 19.09
CA LEU A 628 13.70 0.11 17.73
C LEU A 628 12.49 -0.22 16.84
N ASP A 629 12.10 0.76 16.02
CA ASP A 629 11.11 0.61 14.96
C ASP A 629 11.81 0.38 13.61
N ASN A 630 11.32 -0.54 12.79
CA ASN A 630 11.04 -1.92 13.20
C ASN A 630 12.18 -2.80 12.66
N TRP A 631 12.25 -4.08 13.02
CA TRP A 631 13.15 -5.02 12.36
C TRP A 631 12.83 -5.09 10.86
N ASN A 632 11.56 -5.36 10.50
CA ASN A 632 11.23 -5.78 9.14
C ASN A 632 9.86 -5.31 8.61
N GLU A 633 9.32 -4.15 9.00
CA GLU A 633 8.06 -3.67 8.40
C GLU A 633 8.29 -3.05 7.00
N TYR A 634 8.67 -3.90 6.03
CA TYR A 634 9.03 -3.48 4.67
C TYR A 634 7.91 -2.81 3.90
N GLY A 635 6.63 -3.02 4.25
CA GLY A 635 5.54 -2.41 3.51
C GLY A 635 5.08 -1.07 4.08
N GLU A 636 5.30 -0.80 5.36
CA GLU A 636 5.15 0.55 5.92
C GLU A 636 6.45 1.37 5.84
N GLY A 637 7.57 0.77 5.43
CA GLY A 637 8.79 1.49 5.08
C GLY A 637 9.71 1.83 6.26
N HIS A 638 9.51 1.19 7.41
CA HIS A 638 10.36 1.30 8.59
C HIS A 638 10.88 -0.08 8.99
N TYR A 639 12.13 -0.36 8.59
CA TYR A 639 12.81 -1.63 8.79
C TYR A 639 14.33 -1.39 8.95
N ILE A 640 14.96 -2.02 9.95
CA ILE A 640 16.40 -1.93 10.21
C ILE A 640 17.15 -3.19 9.79
N ALA A 641 16.42 -4.27 9.46
CA ALA A 641 17.00 -5.51 8.97
C ALA A 641 17.91 -5.25 7.75
N PRO A 642 19.00 -6.02 7.59
CA PRO A 642 19.93 -5.82 6.49
C PRO A 642 19.24 -5.91 5.13
N HIS A 643 19.47 -4.90 4.28
CA HIS A 643 18.79 -4.77 2.99
C HIS A 643 19.67 -4.07 1.96
N ARG A 644 19.26 -4.07 0.69
CA ARG A 644 20.09 -3.62 -0.44
C ARG A 644 20.65 -2.20 -0.35
N GLU A 645 19.87 -1.23 0.12
CA GLU A 645 20.30 0.18 0.05
C GLU A 645 21.43 0.53 1.03
N TYR A 646 21.36 0.03 2.27
CA TYR A 646 22.35 0.34 3.31
C TYR A 646 23.10 -0.86 3.86
N GLY A 647 22.79 -2.08 3.38
CA GLY A 647 23.37 -3.29 3.92
C GLY A 647 23.10 -3.41 5.42
N PHE A 648 24.17 -3.50 6.21
CA PHE A 648 24.15 -3.55 7.67
C PHE A 648 24.22 -2.19 8.35
N GLY A 649 24.24 -1.09 7.60
CA GLY A 649 24.51 0.25 8.16
C GLY A 649 23.59 0.67 9.32
N TYR A 650 22.32 0.25 9.34
CA TYR A 650 21.45 0.51 10.49
C TYR A 650 21.84 -0.32 11.72
N LEU A 651 22.23 -1.59 11.54
CA LEU A 651 22.68 -2.44 12.64
C LEU A 651 24.04 -1.96 13.17
N ASP A 652 24.97 -1.56 12.29
CA ASP A 652 26.22 -0.90 12.68
C ASP A 652 25.96 0.35 13.52
N ALA A 653 24.97 1.17 13.13
CA ALA A 653 24.58 2.36 13.87
C ALA A 653 24.04 2.01 15.27
N VAL A 654 23.25 0.94 15.40
CA VAL A 654 22.77 0.40 16.69
C VAL A 654 23.95 -0.06 17.55
N ARG A 655 24.84 -0.89 16.98
CA ARG A 655 26.04 -1.41 17.66
C ARG A 655 26.89 -0.26 18.21
N ASN A 656 27.16 0.75 17.38
CA ASN A 656 27.95 1.91 17.77
C ASN A 656 27.27 2.79 18.82
N ALA A 657 25.94 2.92 18.79
CA ALA A 657 25.20 3.74 19.75
C ALA A 657 25.05 3.06 21.12
N PHE A 658 24.75 1.76 21.14
CA PHE A 658 24.39 1.05 22.37
C PHE A 658 25.53 0.20 22.93
N ALA A 659 26.47 -0.29 22.13
CA ALA A 659 27.60 -1.10 22.55
C ALA A 659 28.97 -0.49 22.13
N PRO A 660 29.27 0.78 22.47
CA PRO A 660 30.50 1.47 22.04
C PRO A 660 31.80 0.85 22.58
N GLN A 661 31.70 -0.04 23.58
CA GLN A 661 32.83 -0.80 24.12
C GLN A 661 33.16 -2.05 23.30
N ALA A 662 32.29 -2.44 22.36
CA ALA A 662 32.57 -3.56 21.47
C ALA A 662 33.72 -3.20 20.50
N PRO A 663 34.50 -4.20 20.03
CA PRO A 663 35.53 -3.95 19.02
C PRO A 663 34.96 -3.24 17.79
N GLN A 664 35.67 -2.21 17.32
CA GLN A 664 35.31 -1.48 16.09
C GLN A 664 35.42 -2.37 14.84
N GLU A 665 36.37 -3.30 14.83
CA GLU A 665 36.42 -4.33 13.79
C GLU A 665 35.28 -5.33 14.02
N HIS A 666 34.30 -5.29 13.12
CA HIS A 666 33.18 -6.22 13.04
C HIS A 666 33.03 -6.71 11.59
N VAL A 667 32.60 -7.95 11.42
CA VAL A 667 32.40 -8.56 10.11
C VAL A 667 30.96 -9.03 10.00
N ASP A 668 30.18 -8.33 9.18
CA ASP A 668 28.82 -8.76 8.84
C ASP A 668 28.87 -9.96 7.90
N LEU A 669 28.42 -11.11 8.38
CA LEU A 669 28.25 -12.30 7.56
C LEU A 669 26.87 -12.35 6.93
N THR A 670 26.83 -12.71 5.65
CA THR A 670 25.59 -12.99 4.90
C THR A 670 25.51 -14.48 4.55
N PRO A 671 24.33 -15.02 4.19
CA PRO A 671 24.21 -16.39 3.71
C PRO A 671 25.19 -16.73 2.58
N ALA A 672 25.32 -15.83 1.60
CA ALA A 672 26.22 -16.01 0.47
C ALA A 672 27.71 -16.05 0.88
N ASP A 673 28.08 -15.50 2.05
CA ASP A 673 29.45 -15.58 2.58
C ASP A 673 29.85 -16.94 3.11
N VAL A 674 28.85 -17.72 3.48
CA VAL A 674 29.03 -19.00 4.16
C VAL A 674 28.53 -20.18 3.31
N GLY A 675 28.19 -19.94 2.03
CA GLY A 675 27.68 -20.96 1.11
C GLY A 675 26.21 -21.32 1.31
N LEU A 676 25.42 -20.46 1.98
CA LEU A 676 24.00 -20.66 2.28
C LEU A 676 23.09 -19.71 1.51
N GLY A 677 21.78 -19.98 1.57
CA GLY A 677 20.74 -19.18 0.91
C GLY A 677 20.79 -19.23 -0.64
N PRO A 678 20.05 -18.35 -1.33
CA PRO A 678 19.06 -17.41 -0.79
C PRO A 678 17.87 -18.13 -0.14
N TYR A 679 17.16 -17.45 0.77
CA TYR A 679 16.00 -18.00 1.48
C TYR A 679 14.67 -17.74 0.76
N ASP A 680 14.69 -17.48 -0.54
CA ASP A 680 13.52 -17.02 -1.31
C ASP A 680 12.66 -18.15 -1.93
N ARG A 681 12.81 -19.39 -1.43
CA ARG A 681 12.24 -20.60 -2.05
C ARG A 681 10.73 -20.53 -2.24
N LEU A 682 9.98 -20.15 -1.20
CA LEU A 682 8.50 -20.07 -1.27
C LEU A 682 8.05 -18.98 -2.24
N TYR A 683 8.70 -17.81 -2.19
CA TYR A 683 8.43 -16.72 -3.12
C TYR A 683 8.67 -17.15 -4.57
N GLN A 684 9.83 -17.75 -4.86
CA GLN A 684 10.16 -18.23 -6.21
C GLN A 684 9.18 -19.31 -6.70
N ALA A 685 8.71 -20.18 -5.80
CA ALA A 685 7.68 -21.16 -6.13
C ALA A 685 6.35 -20.49 -6.50
N ALA A 686 5.91 -19.50 -5.72
CA ALA A 686 4.67 -18.76 -5.99
C ALA A 686 4.75 -17.95 -7.30
N ILE A 687 5.91 -17.39 -7.64
CA ILE A 687 6.10 -16.70 -8.92
C ILE A 687 6.01 -17.69 -10.09
N ARG A 688 6.73 -18.81 -10.03
CA ARG A 688 6.65 -19.85 -11.07
C ARG A 688 5.23 -20.36 -11.26
N GLU A 689 4.51 -20.53 -10.15
CA GLU A 689 3.12 -20.99 -10.18
C GLU A 689 2.18 -19.94 -10.79
N SER A 690 2.32 -18.67 -10.41
CA SER A 690 1.56 -17.57 -11.01
C SER A 690 1.83 -17.42 -12.51
N GLU A 691 3.07 -17.66 -12.95
CA GLU A 691 3.46 -17.64 -14.37
C GLU A 691 2.88 -18.84 -15.13
N ARG A 692 2.93 -20.05 -14.55
CA ARG A 692 2.31 -21.26 -15.11
C ARG A 692 0.81 -21.09 -15.29
N ILE A 693 0.10 -20.64 -14.25
CA ILE A 693 -1.34 -20.39 -14.30
C ILE A 693 -1.67 -19.34 -15.36
N GLY A 694 -0.90 -18.24 -15.41
CA GLY A 694 -1.08 -17.21 -16.43
C GLY A 694 -0.93 -17.72 -17.85
N LEU A 695 -0.01 -18.66 -18.08
CA LEU A 695 0.15 -19.34 -19.38
C LEU A 695 -1.06 -20.25 -19.70
N LEU A 696 -1.51 -21.04 -18.71
CA LEU A 696 -2.65 -21.94 -18.87
C LEU A 696 -3.96 -21.19 -19.16
N MET A 697 -4.17 -20.03 -18.54
CA MET A 697 -5.33 -19.16 -18.81
C MET A 697 -5.38 -18.65 -20.26
N LYS A 698 -4.22 -18.55 -20.94
CA LYS A 698 -4.13 -18.18 -22.35
C LYS A 698 -4.30 -19.37 -23.31
N GLY A 699 -4.54 -20.57 -22.78
CA GLY A 699 -4.76 -21.78 -23.56
C GLY A 699 -5.95 -21.67 -24.52
N GLN A 700 -5.90 -22.47 -25.58
CA GLN A 700 -6.93 -22.52 -26.62
C GLN A 700 -7.85 -23.73 -26.41
N PRO A 701 -9.17 -23.59 -26.55
CA PRO A 701 -10.09 -24.72 -26.55
C PRO A 701 -9.88 -25.57 -27.82
N ALA A 702 -10.22 -26.86 -27.76
CA ALA A 702 -10.11 -27.76 -28.92
C ALA A 702 -10.96 -27.32 -30.12
N ALA A 703 -12.09 -26.67 -29.86
CA ALA A 703 -12.97 -26.08 -30.87
C ALA A 703 -13.46 -24.72 -30.37
N PRO A 704 -12.89 -23.60 -30.86
CA PRO A 704 -13.33 -22.25 -30.48
C PRO A 704 -14.77 -21.96 -30.89
N VAL A 705 -15.53 -21.35 -29.99
CA VAL A 705 -16.91 -20.89 -30.19
C VAL A 705 -16.89 -19.44 -30.63
N THR A 706 -17.39 -19.17 -31.83
CA THR A 706 -17.50 -17.82 -32.37
C THR A 706 -18.95 -17.33 -32.37
N GLY A 707 -19.12 -16.03 -32.25
CA GLY A 707 -20.42 -15.38 -32.31
C GLY A 707 -20.23 -13.87 -32.42
N GLU A 708 -21.15 -13.20 -33.12
CA GLU A 708 -21.08 -11.75 -33.29
C GLU A 708 -21.10 -11.05 -31.92
N GLY A 709 -20.04 -10.29 -31.64
CA GLY A 709 -19.84 -9.57 -30.38
C GLY A 709 -19.56 -10.46 -29.16
N LEU A 710 -19.29 -11.76 -29.31
CA LEU A 710 -18.92 -12.63 -28.18
C LEU A 710 -17.46 -12.41 -27.79
N VAL A 711 -17.23 -11.92 -26.57
CA VAL A 711 -15.91 -11.52 -26.08
C VAL A 711 -15.22 -12.64 -25.29
N ALA A 712 -15.99 -13.32 -24.44
CA ALA A 712 -15.52 -14.40 -23.58
C ALA A 712 -16.65 -15.38 -23.28
N PHE A 713 -16.31 -16.66 -23.16
CA PHE A 713 -17.25 -17.73 -22.83
C PHE A 713 -16.56 -18.77 -21.92
N TRP A 714 -17.08 -18.95 -20.70
CA TRP A 714 -16.65 -19.99 -19.77
C TRP A 714 -17.74 -21.05 -19.63
N SER A 715 -17.52 -22.22 -20.23
CA SER A 715 -18.47 -23.33 -20.20
C SER A 715 -18.26 -24.25 -19.01
N PHE A 716 -17.05 -24.28 -18.44
CA PHE A 716 -16.62 -25.22 -17.40
C PHE A 716 -16.58 -26.71 -17.85
N ASP A 717 -16.87 -26.97 -19.12
CA ASP A 717 -16.78 -28.30 -19.74
C ASP A 717 -15.42 -28.57 -20.38
N GLU A 718 -14.67 -27.50 -20.65
CA GLU A 718 -13.35 -27.55 -21.25
C GLU A 718 -12.24 -27.81 -20.22
N GLY A 719 -11.15 -28.42 -20.68
CA GLY A 719 -9.95 -28.66 -19.87
C GLY A 719 -10.08 -29.78 -18.83
N SER A 720 -8.96 -30.46 -18.59
CA SER A 720 -8.74 -31.35 -17.44
C SER A 720 -7.84 -30.72 -16.38
N ASP A 721 -7.40 -29.48 -16.60
CA ASP A 721 -6.51 -28.77 -15.68
C ASP A 721 -7.31 -28.32 -14.44
N PRO A 722 -6.85 -28.64 -13.22
CA PRO A 722 -7.55 -28.29 -12.00
C PRO A 722 -7.46 -26.79 -11.66
N ASP A 723 -6.53 -26.05 -12.26
CA ASP A 723 -6.18 -24.69 -11.88
C ASP A 723 -6.79 -23.63 -12.80
N VAL A 724 -7.29 -24.00 -13.99
CA VAL A 724 -7.89 -23.04 -14.93
C VAL A 724 -9.14 -23.56 -15.63
N THR A 725 -10.04 -22.63 -15.96
CA THR A 725 -11.09 -22.79 -16.98
C THR A 725 -10.69 -21.96 -18.20
N LEU A 726 -10.90 -22.50 -19.40
CA LEU A 726 -10.48 -21.82 -20.62
C LEU A 726 -11.59 -20.90 -21.13
N ASP A 727 -11.18 -19.86 -21.86
CA ASP A 727 -12.11 -19.09 -22.68
C ASP A 727 -12.42 -19.86 -23.96
N CYS A 728 -13.64 -20.38 -24.03
CA CYS A 728 -14.14 -21.16 -25.15
C CYS A 728 -14.19 -20.38 -26.47
N THR A 729 -14.04 -19.05 -26.45
CA THR A 729 -13.92 -18.25 -27.69
C THR A 729 -12.55 -18.37 -28.35
N GLY A 730 -11.54 -18.84 -27.62
CA GLY A 730 -10.15 -18.86 -28.08
C GLY A 730 -9.44 -17.50 -27.99
N ASN A 731 -10.02 -16.50 -27.31
CA ASN A 731 -9.38 -15.19 -27.17
C ASN A 731 -8.37 -15.11 -26.00
N GLY A 732 -8.06 -16.23 -25.35
CA GLY A 732 -7.06 -16.30 -24.27
C GLY A 732 -7.49 -15.62 -22.97
N ARG A 733 -8.80 -15.52 -22.70
CA ARG A 733 -9.38 -14.91 -21.48
C ARG A 733 -9.81 -15.96 -20.46
N GLY A 734 -9.05 -17.05 -20.31
CA GLY A 734 -9.30 -18.05 -19.28
C GLY A 734 -9.26 -17.47 -17.87
N ALA A 735 -9.72 -18.24 -16.90
CA ALA A 735 -9.81 -17.83 -15.50
C ALA A 735 -9.10 -18.84 -14.59
N HIS A 736 -8.36 -18.34 -13.59
CA HIS A 736 -7.77 -19.12 -12.52
C HIS A 736 -8.87 -19.60 -11.57
N LEU A 737 -8.92 -20.90 -11.35
CA LEU A 737 -9.86 -21.58 -10.45
C LEU A 737 -9.32 -21.56 -9.02
N HIS A 738 -10.16 -21.11 -8.08
CA HIS A 738 -9.86 -21.08 -6.65
C HIS A 738 -10.85 -21.98 -5.91
N ASP A 739 -10.33 -23.04 -5.26
CA ASP A 739 -11.11 -24.04 -4.54
C ASP A 739 -12.26 -24.66 -5.37
N ALA A 740 -12.08 -24.69 -6.68
CA ALA A 740 -13.14 -25.04 -7.62
C ALA A 740 -13.54 -26.51 -7.49
N ARG A 741 -14.85 -26.74 -7.51
CA ARG A 741 -15.46 -28.06 -7.62
C ARG A 741 -16.52 -28.03 -8.70
N TYR A 742 -16.82 -29.19 -9.25
CA TYR A 742 -17.81 -29.34 -10.31
C TYR A 742 -18.96 -30.24 -9.89
N ALA A 743 -20.16 -29.89 -10.34
CA ALA A 743 -21.36 -30.71 -10.26
C ALA A 743 -21.97 -30.86 -11.67
N PRO A 744 -22.95 -31.78 -11.87
CA PRO A 744 -23.67 -31.85 -13.15
C PRO A 744 -24.28 -30.50 -13.55
N GLY A 745 -23.83 -30.01 -14.70
CA GLY A 745 -24.25 -28.73 -15.29
C GLY A 745 -25.50 -28.82 -16.15
N VAL A 746 -25.81 -27.73 -16.85
CA VAL A 746 -26.87 -27.69 -17.86
C VAL A 746 -26.50 -28.56 -19.06
N GLN A 747 -25.22 -28.58 -19.46
CA GLN A 747 -24.72 -29.47 -20.51
C GLN A 747 -23.91 -30.63 -19.93
N ARG A 748 -22.81 -30.38 -19.20
CA ARG A 748 -22.03 -31.44 -18.55
C ARG A 748 -21.63 -31.08 -17.13
N ARG A 749 -20.85 -30.02 -16.93
CA ARG A 749 -20.31 -29.60 -15.63
C ARG A 749 -20.65 -28.14 -15.36
N ALA A 750 -20.92 -27.82 -14.10
CA ALA A 750 -21.07 -26.47 -13.60
C ALA A 750 -20.13 -26.24 -12.44
N LEU A 751 -19.68 -24.99 -12.27
CA LEU A 751 -18.90 -24.57 -11.11
C LEU A 751 -19.80 -24.59 -9.87
N VAL A 752 -19.37 -25.31 -8.83
CA VAL A 752 -20.00 -25.29 -7.50
C VAL A 752 -19.50 -24.06 -6.77
N CYS A 753 -20.35 -23.05 -6.58
CA CYS A 753 -20.06 -21.83 -5.85
C CYS A 753 -20.51 -21.99 -4.39
N ASP A 754 -19.56 -22.00 -3.46
CA ASP A 754 -19.79 -21.96 -2.00
C ASP A 754 -18.63 -21.27 -1.26
N GLY A 755 -18.01 -20.31 -1.96
CA GLY A 755 -16.74 -19.69 -1.60
C GLY A 755 -15.70 -19.85 -2.72
N SER A 756 -15.82 -20.93 -3.51
CA SER A 756 -15.03 -21.13 -4.73
C SER A 756 -15.26 -20.00 -5.75
N SER A 757 -14.31 -19.82 -6.66
CA SER A 757 -14.44 -18.82 -7.73
C SER A 757 -13.56 -19.13 -8.93
N ALA A 758 -13.85 -18.48 -10.05
CA ALA A 758 -12.94 -18.38 -11.18
C ALA A 758 -12.60 -16.89 -11.41
N GLN A 759 -11.32 -16.53 -11.49
CA GLN A 759 -10.88 -15.14 -11.64
C GLN A 759 -10.03 -14.96 -12.90
N THR A 760 -10.42 -14.04 -13.78
CA THR A 760 -9.65 -13.72 -15.00
C THR A 760 -8.37 -12.94 -14.68
N ALA A 761 -7.50 -12.78 -15.67
CA ALA A 761 -6.52 -11.70 -15.62
C ALA A 761 -7.24 -10.35 -15.80
N PRO A 762 -6.70 -9.22 -15.28
CA PRO A 762 -7.22 -7.91 -15.61
C PRO A 762 -7.13 -7.62 -17.11
N ASP A 763 -8.28 -7.43 -17.76
CA ASP A 763 -8.38 -7.11 -19.19
C ASP A 763 -9.51 -6.08 -19.40
N PRO A 764 -9.21 -4.85 -19.85
CA PRO A 764 -10.23 -3.83 -20.14
C PRO A 764 -11.27 -4.27 -21.17
N VAL A 765 -10.96 -5.22 -22.05
CA VAL A 765 -11.91 -5.74 -23.05
C VAL A 765 -13.08 -6.48 -22.39
N LEU A 766 -12.91 -6.99 -21.16
CA LEU A 766 -13.99 -7.56 -20.36
C LEU A 766 -14.96 -6.51 -19.81
N PHE A 767 -14.72 -5.21 -20.03
CA PHE A 767 -15.55 -4.10 -19.62
C PHE A 767 -15.96 -3.22 -20.82
N PRO A 768 -16.66 -3.79 -21.81
CA PRO A 768 -17.11 -3.03 -22.97
C PRO A 768 -18.14 -1.99 -22.55
N GLN A 769 -18.19 -0.88 -23.29
CA GLN A 769 -19.04 0.26 -23.00
C GLN A 769 -20.51 -0.15 -22.82
N TRP A 770 -20.99 -0.99 -23.73
CA TRP A 770 -22.32 -1.58 -23.79
C TRP A 770 -22.17 -3.10 -23.85
N LEU A 771 -23.08 -3.83 -23.22
CA LEU A 771 -22.84 -5.26 -23.03
C LEU A 771 -24.08 -6.10 -22.79
N THR A 772 -23.91 -7.40 -23.01
CA THR A 772 -24.81 -8.45 -22.52
C THR A 772 -24.03 -9.47 -21.71
N LEU A 773 -24.50 -9.78 -20.50
CA LEU A 773 -24.09 -10.96 -19.75
C LEU A 773 -25.17 -12.03 -19.82
N SER A 774 -24.77 -13.28 -19.90
CA SER A 774 -25.67 -14.44 -19.85
C SER A 774 -24.99 -15.56 -19.05
N CYS A 775 -25.75 -16.25 -18.20
CA CYS A 775 -25.29 -17.41 -17.47
C CYS A 775 -26.47 -18.29 -17.07
N TRP A 776 -26.16 -19.53 -16.71
CA TRP A 776 -27.09 -20.44 -16.07
C TRP A 776 -26.76 -20.55 -14.59
N VAL A 777 -27.79 -20.46 -13.75
CA VAL A 777 -27.65 -20.57 -12.29
C VAL A 777 -28.67 -21.55 -11.73
N ARG A 778 -28.27 -22.27 -10.68
CA ARG A 778 -29.17 -23.07 -9.83
C ARG A 778 -28.77 -22.87 -8.38
N THR A 779 -29.76 -22.70 -7.50
CA THR A 779 -29.51 -22.70 -6.05
C THR A 779 -30.66 -23.35 -5.31
N ASP A 780 -30.35 -24.01 -4.21
CA ASP A 780 -31.34 -24.53 -3.26
C ASP A 780 -31.49 -23.60 -2.05
N THR A 781 -30.67 -22.54 -1.95
CA THR A 781 -30.67 -21.56 -0.86
C THR A 781 -31.49 -20.33 -1.27
N ALA A 782 -32.69 -20.21 -0.70
CA ALA A 782 -33.56 -19.06 -0.89
C ALA A 782 -33.03 -17.80 -0.19
N GLY A 783 -33.44 -16.62 -0.65
CA GLY A 783 -33.22 -15.35 0.07
C GLY A 783 -31.78 -14.82 0.11
N GLN A 784 -30.85 -15.44 -0.63
CA GLN A 784 -29.45 -14.98 -0.72
C GLN A 784 -29.34 -13.49 -1.05
N SER A 785 -28.36 -12.82 -0.45
CA SER A 785 -28.15 -11.39 -0.62
C SER A 785 -26.67 -11.07 -0.61
N ASN A 786 -26.26 -10.10 -1.44
CA ASN A 786 -24.84 -9.81 -1.67
C ASN A 786 -24.08 -11.04 -2.19
N SER A 787 -24.71 -11.77 -3.11
CA SER A 787 -24.22 -13.03 -3.68
C SER A 787 -24.05 -12.86 -5.18
N TRP A 788 -22.83 -12.97 -5.71
CA TRP A 788 -22.51 -12.54 -7.07
C TRP A 788 -22.13 -13.70 -7.98
N PHE A 789 -22.76 -13.77 -9.16
CA PHE A 789 -22.43 -14.75 -10.20
C PHE A 789 -21.26 -14.27 -11.04
N ILE A 790 -21.26 -12.99 -11.38
CA ILE A 790 -20.24 -12.31 -12.17
C ILE A 790 -20.00 -10.96 -11.51
N ASN A 791 -18.77 -10.68 -11.10
CA ASN A 791 -18.40 -9.43 -10.45
C ASN A 791 -17.19 -8.77 -11.12
N GLY A 792 -17.35 -7.50 -11.46
CA GLY A 792 -16.31 -6.60 -11.93
C GLY A 792 -16.25 -5.28 -11.15
N VAL A 793 -16.91 -5.20 -9.99
CA VAL A 793 -16.91 -4.02 -9.11
C VAL A 793 -16.12 -4.34 -7.84
N TYR A 794 -15.12 -3.51 -7.49
CA TYR A 794 -14.24 -3.78 -6.35
C TYR A 794 -14.10 -2.57 -5.42
N GLY A 795 -13.71 -2.84 -4.18
CA GLY A 795 -13.24 -1.81 -3.25
C GLY A 795 -12.10 -1.00 -3.88
N GLY A 796 -12.17 0.33 -3.75
CA GLY A 796 -11.26 1.26 -4.42
C GLY A 796 -11.60 1.56 -5.89
N SER A 797 -12.57 0.89 -6.48
CA SER A 797 -13.08 1.11 -7.85
C SER A 797 -14.59 0.87 -7.89
N THR A 798 -15.30 1.59 -7.04
CA THR A 798 -16.69 1.29 -6.65
C THR A 798 -17.74 2.00 -7.52
N ASP A 799 -17.28 2.88 -8.41
CA ASP A 799 -18.05 3.72 -9.32
C ASP A 799 -17.88 3.31 -10.79
N CYS A 800 -17.30 2.12 -11.04
CA CYS A 800 -17.12 1.55 -12.36
C CYS A 800 -17.30 0.01 -12.32
N GLY A 801 -17.25 -0.62 -13.49
CA GLY A 801 -17.47 -2.05 -13.70
C GLY A 801 -18.94 -2.44 -13.77
N TYR A 802 -19.22 -3.73 -13.59
CA TYR A 802 -20.56 -4.28 -13.52
C TYR A 802 -20.63 -5.49 -12.59
N ARG A 803 -21.83 -5.86 -12.14
CA ARG A 803 -22.04 -7.11 -11.38
C ARG A 803 -23.44 -7.67 -11.52
N LEU A 804 -23.55 -8.98 -11.72
CA LEU A 804 -24.78 -9.75 -11.80
C LEU A 804 -24.84 -10.76 -10.65
N GLY A 805 -25.95 -10.80 -9.92
CA GLY A 805 -26.09 -11.66 -8.75
C GLY A 805 -27.46 -11.60 -8.09
N LEU A 806 -27.50 -11.76 -6.76
CA LEU A 806 -28.70 -11.77 -5.94
C LEU A 806 -28.65 -10.71 -4.84
N THR A 807 -29.79 -10.02 -4.66
CA THR A 807 -30.08 -9.19 -3.50
C THR A 807 -31.45 -9.56 -2.96
N ARG A 808 -31.54 -9.91 -1.68
CA ARG A 808 -32.79 -10.37 -1.03
C ARG A 808 -33.54 -11.44 -1.85
N GLY A 809 -32.80 -12.42 -2.40
CA GLY A 809 -33.31 -13.52 -3.21
C GLY A 809 -33.72 -13.16 -4.64
N ARG A 810 -33.53 -11.92 -5.09
CA ARG A 810 -33.93 -11.45 -6.43
C ARG A 810 -32.71 -11.20 -7.30
N LEU A 811 -32.82 -11.49 -8.60
CA LEU A 811 -31.78 -11.13 -9.58
C LEU A 811 -31.47 -9.65 -9.49
N CYS A 812 -30.19 -9.32 -9.44
CA CYS A 812 -29.66 -7.99 -9.23
C CYS A 812 -28.60 -7.71 -10.28
N TRP A 813 -28.77 -6.61 -11.02
CA TRP A 813 -27.84 -6.12 -12.02
C TRP A 813 -27.33 -4.74 -11.59
N GLY A 814 -26.02 -4.58 -11.49
CA GLY A 814 -25.38 -3.35 -11.04
C GLY A 814 -24.42 -2.82 -12.08
N VAL A 815 -24.62 -1.55 -12.49
CA VAL A 815 -23.69 -0.79 -13.32
C VAL A 815 -23.45 0.55 -12.61
N PRO A 816 -22.44 0.65 -11.72
CA PRO A 816 -22.25 1.84 -10.88
C PRO A 816 -22.00 3.11 -11.70
N GLU A 817 -22.50 4.24 -11.18
CA GLU A 817 -22.19 5.60 -11.67
C GLU A 817 -21.46 6.40 -10.58
N THR A 818 -21.97 6.24 -9.36
CA THR A 818 -21.35 6.67 -8.12
C THR A 818 -21.00 5.44 -7.28
N SER A 819 -20.22 5.65 -6.20
CA SER A 819 -19.76 4.56 -5.34
C SER A 819 -20.92 3.66 -4.88
N TRP A 820 -20.85 2.37 -5.23
CA TRP A 820 -21.78 1.30 -4.84
C TRP A 820 -23.24 1.47 -5.30
N SER A 821 -23.48 2.26 -6.34
CA SER A 821 -24.83 2.67 -6.76
C SER A 821 -25.43 1.84 -7.90
N HIS A 822 -26.68 2.17 -8.27
CA HIS A 822 -27.38 1.72 -9.49
C HIS A 822 -27.56 0.21 -9.61
N HIS A 823 -28.30 -0.33 -8.63
CA HIS A 823 -28.79 -1.71 -8.65
C HIS A 823 -30.21 -1.76 -9.21
N LEU A 824 -30.37 -2.45 -10.33
CA LEU A 824 -31.67 -2.92 -10.78
C LEU A 824 -31.93 -4.28 -10.14
N ALA A 825 -33.08 -4.45 -9.50
CA ALA A 825 -33.52 -5.75 -9.01
C ALA A 825 -34.73 -6.23 -9.81
N ALA A 826 -34.79 -7.53 -10.11
CA ALA A 826 -36.00 -8.15 -10.63
C ALA A 826 -37.15 -8.03 -9.61
N ASN A 827 -38.40 -8.01 -10.07
CA ASN A 827 -39.55 -7.95 -9.17
C ASN A 827 -39.76 -9.28 -8.43
N GLU A 828 -39.51 -10.39 -9.13
CA GLU A 828 -39.73 -11.75 -8.63
C GLU A 828 -38.44 -12.36 -8.07
N PRO A 829 -38.53 -13.22 -7.03
CA PRO A 829 -37.38 -13.96 -6.52
C PRO A 829 -36.87 -14.98 -7.54
N LEU A 830 -35.58 -15.29 -7.47
CA LEU A 830 -34.97 -16.38 -8.24
C LEU A 830 -35.58 -17.71 -7.76
N PRO A 831 -36.17 -18.53 -8.65
CA PRO A 831 -36.65 -19.86 -8.29
C PRO A 831 -35.53 -20.78 -7.80
N THR A 832 -35.75 -21.46 -6.69
CA THR A 832 -34.81 -22.46 -6.16
C THR A 832 -35.09 -23.86 -6.74
N GLY A 833 -34.13 -24.79 -6.61
CA GLY A 833 -34.33 -26.20 -6.99
C GLY A 833 -34.26 -26.50 -8.49
N ARG A 834 -34.10 -25.49 -9.36
CA ARG A 834 -34.01 -25.68 -10.82
C ARG A 834 -32.97 -24.76 -11.45
N TRP A 835 -32.54 -25.13 -12.66
CA TRP A 835 -31.77 -24.24 -13.53
C TRP A 835 -32.62 -23.06 -14.00
N VAL A 836 -32.02 -21.88 -13.95
CA VAL A 836 -32.58 -20.60 -14.41
C VAL A 836 -31.55 -19.95 -15.32
N HIS A 837 -31.96 -19.54 -16.52
CA HIS A 837 -31.12 -18.70 -17.36
C HIS A 837 -31.27 -17.24 -16.90
N ALA A 838 -30.16 -16.63 -16.49
CA ALA A 838 -30.10 -15.23 -16.10
C ALA A 838 -29.27 -14.45 -17.12
N ALA A 839 -29.83 -13.35 -17.64
CA ALA A 839 -29.11 -12.43 -18.50
C ALA A 839 -29.36 -10.97 -18.11
N ALA A 840 -28.40 -10.11 -18.41
CA ALA A 840 -28.49 -8.69 -18.15
C ALA A 840 -27.87 -7.88 -19.28
N THR A 841 -28.48 -6.74 -19.62
CA THR A 841 -28.01 -5.85 -20.68
C THR A 841 -27.82 -4.42 -20.17
N ALA A 842 -26.94 -3.66 -20.83
CA ALA A 842 -26.81 -2.22 -20.67
C ALA A 842 -26.41 -1.60 -22.02
N ASP A 843 -27.26 -0.72 -22.57
CA ASP A 843 -27.07 -0.06 -23.88
C ASP A 843 -26.67 1.42 -23.79
N GLY A 844 -26.62 1.98 -22.57
CA GLY A 844 -26.36 3.40 -22.37
C GLY A 844 -27.59 4.28 -22.32
N GLU A 845 -28.78 3.70 -22.32
CA GLU A 845 -30.04 4.36 -22.00
C GLU A 845 -30.83 3.56 -20.95
N GLU A 846 -30.89 2.24 -21.12
CA GLU A 846 -31.56 1.27 -20.26
C GLU A 846 -30.63 0.15 -19.83
N MET A 847 -30.92 -0.39 -18.65
CA MET A 847 -30.39 -1.67 -18.19
C MET A 847 -31.57 -2.63 -17.96
N CYS A 848 -31.44 -3.87 -18.44
CA CYS A 848 -32.51 -4.87 -18.35
C CYS A 848 -32.01 -6.14 -17.65
N ILE A 849 -32.93 -6.85 -16.99
CA ILE A 849 -32.72 -8.20 -16.46
C ILE A 849 -33.68 -9.14 -17.17
N TYR A 850 -33.17 -10.30 -17.57
CA TYR A 850 -33.94 -11.38 -18.18
C TYR A 850 -33.82 -12.65 -17.32
N MET A 851 -34.95 -13.33 -17.15
CA MET A 851 -35.06 -14.61 -16.46
C MET A 851 -35.77 -15.60 -17.39
N ASP A 852 -35.12 -16.73 -17.67
CA ASP A 852 -35.60 -17.76 -18.62
C ASP A 852 -36.04 -17.15 -19.98
N GLY A 853 -35.25 -16.19 -20.48
CA GLY A 853 -35.46 -15.53 -21.77
C GLY A 853 -36.49 -14.39 -21.77
N LYS A 854 -37.21 -14.17 -20.66
CA LYS A 854 -38.20 -13.10 -20.53
C LYS A 854 -37.63 -11.91 -19.76
N ARG A 855 -37.90 -10.68 -20.21
CA ARG A 855 -37.50 -9.46 -19.49
C ARG A 855 -38.32 -9.32 -18.21
N VAL A 856 -37.64 -9.25 -17.06
CA VAL A 856 -38.26 -9.20 -15.71
C VAL A 856 -38.00 -7.89 -14.96
N ALA A 857 -37.06 -7.07 -15.44
CA ALA A 857 -36.87 -5.70 -14.98
C ALA A 857 -36.24 -4.83 -16.06
N VAL A 858 -36.54 -3.54 -16.00
CA VAL A 858 -35.93 -2.48 -16.81
C VAL A 858 -35.73 -1.26 -15.91
N GLY A 859 -34.62 -0.56 -16.08
CA GLY A 859 -34.32 0.68 -15.38
C GLY A 859 -33.51 1.60 -16.28
N LYS A 860 -33.68 2.92 -16.11
CA LYS A 860 -32.89 3.90 -16.84
C LYS A 860 -31.46 3.90 -16.35
N ARG A 861 -30.50 3.90 -17.28
CA ARG A 861 -29.07 4.01 -16.99
C ARG A 861 -28.32 4.61 -18.18
N SER A 862 -28.10 5.92 -18.14
CA SER A 862 -27.59 6.68 -19.28
C SER A 862 -26.09 6.96 -19.25
N VAL A 863 -25.26 6.00 -18.81
CA VAL A 863 -23.79 6.16 -18.85
C VAL A 863 -23.11 4.84 -19.23
N PRO A 864 -21.90 4.90 -19.80
CA PRO A 864 -21.13 3.71 -20.14
C PRO A 864 -20.71 2.89 -18.92
N VAL A 865 -20.53 1.59 -19.15
CA VAL A 865 -19.76 0.76 -18.23
C VAL A 865 -18.33 1.27 -18.22
N GLY A 866 -17.89 1.78 -17.07
CA GLY A 866 -16.50 2.20 -16.89
C GLY A 866 -15.60 0.99 -16.64
N ALA A 867 -14.45 0.89 -17.30
CA ALA A 867 -13.47 -0.13 -16.98
C ALA A 867 -12.73 0.21 -15.67
N PRO A 868 -12.74 -0.67 -14.66
CA PRO A 868 -11.92 -0.48 -13.46
C PRO A 868 -10.43 -0.64 -13.80
N LEU A 869 -9.57 0.17 -13.17
CA LEU A 869 -8.13 0.12 -13.41
C LEU A 869 -7.54 -1.20 -12.88
N ALA A 870 -7.01 -2.01 -13.80
CA ALA A 870 -6.29 -3.26 -13.49
C ALA A 870 -7.07 -4.22 -12.56
N LYS A 871 -8.40 -4.32 -12.72
CA LYS A 871 -9.23 -5.28 -11.99
C LYS A 871 -9.68 -6.44 -12.89
N PRO A 872 -9.74 -7.67 -12.36
CA PRO A 872 -10.22 -8.84 -13.09
C PRO A 872 -11.75 -8.95 -13.05
N VAL A 873 -12.33 -9.90 -13.79
CA VAL A 873 -13.69 -10.37 -13.57
C VAL A 873 -13.63 -11.61 -12.68
N THR A 874 -14.49 -11.67 -11.66
CA THR A 874 -14.63 -12.83 -10.76
C THR A 874 -15.98 -13.50 -10.98
N LEU A 875 -15.96 -14.82 -11.18
CA LEU A 875 -17.14 -15.67 -11.34
C LEU A 875 -17.41 -16.42 -10.03
N GLY A 876 -18.69 -16.49 -9.62
CA GLY A 876 -19.17 -17.19 -8.42
C GLY A 876 -18.94 -16.48 -7.08
N ASN A 877 -18.13 -15.41 -7.07
CA ASN A 877 -17.78 -14.66 -5.86
C ASN A 877 -17.63 -13.15 -6.17
N TYR A 878 -17.67 -12.31 -5.15
CA TYR A 878 -17.29 -10.90 -5.23
C TYR A 878 -15.79 -10.74 -5.55
N GLU A 879 -14.94 -11.44 -4.82
CA GLU A 879 -13.51 -11.59 -5.08
C GLU A 879 -13.05 -12.91 -4.43
N VAL A 880 -11.90 -13.43 -4.85
CA VAL A 880 -11.34 -14.68 -4.30
C VAL A 880 -11.31 -14.64 -2.77
N GLY A 881 -11.94 -15.64 -2.13
CA GLY A 881 -11.98 -15.81 -0.67
C GLY A 881 -12.94 -14.89 0.08
N HIS A 882 -13.76 -14.10 -0.61
CA HIS A 882 -14.65 -13.15 0.05
C HIS A 882 -15.97 -13.79 0.53
N ARG A 883 -16.49 -13.30 1.67
CA ARG A 883 -17.75 -13.78 2.28
C ARG A 883 -19.01 -13.49 1.45
N ALA A 884 -18.93 -12.53 0.54
CA ALA A 884 -20.01 -12.15 -0.36
C ALA A 884 -19.93 -12.98 -1.65
N HIS A 885 -20.26 -14.27 -1.53
CA HIS A 885 -20.24 -15.22 -2.63
C HIS A 885 -21.63 -15.77 -2.94
N PHE A 886 -21.78 -16.31 -4.14
CA PHE A 886 -22.97 -17.09 -4.49
C PHE A 886 -22.87 -18.49 -3.90
N VAL A 887 -23.99 -18.99 -3.37
CA VAL A 887 -24.14 -20.38 -2.92
C VAL A 887 -25.06 -21.10 -3.90
N GLY A 888 -24.48 -21.93 -4.78
CA GLY A 888 -25.21 -22.63 -5.84
C GLY A 888 -24.30 -23.17 -6.95
N LEU A 889 -24.89 -23.41 -8.13
CA LEU A 889 -24.20 -23.85 -9.34
C LEU A 889 -24.23 -22.73 -10.37
N LEU A 890 -23.07 -22.44 -10.98
CA LEU A 890 -22.89 -21.47 -12.05
C LEU A 890 -22.38 -22.19 -13.31
N ASP A 891 -23.01 -21.90 -14.43
CA ASP A 891 -22.70 -22.57 -15.69
C ASP A 891 -22.81 -21.60 -16.88
N GLU A 892 -22.13 -21.94 -17.99
CA GLU A 892 -22.38 -21.37 -19.30
C GLU A 892 -22.27 -19.82 -19.38
N VAL A 893 -21.26 -19.24 -18.72
CA VAL A 893 -21.09 -17.78 -18.55
C VAL A 893 -20.57 -17.12 -19.82
N ARG A 894 -21.30 -16.15 -20.36
CA ARG A 894 -20.99 -15.43 -21.60
C ARG A 894 -20.98 -13.94 -21.40
N LEU A 895 -20.03 -13.28 -22.07
CA LEU A 895 -19.94 -11.83 -22.17
C LEU A 895 -19.94 -11.39 -23.63
N TYR A 896 -20.82 -10.45 -23.95
CA TYR A 896 -20.89 -9.82 -25.26
C TYR A 896 -20.58 -8.32 -25.15
N ASP A 897 -19.87 -7.76 -26.13
CA ASP A 897 -19.57 -6.32 -26.25
C ASP A 897 -20.69 -5.48 -26.87
N ARG A 898 -21.90 -6.06 -26.90
CA ARG A 898 -23.09 -5.47 -27.47
C ARG A 898 -24.33 -5.90 -26.71
N VAL A 899 -25.40 -5.16 -26.91
CA VAL A 899 -26.73 -5.53 -26.44
C VAL A 899 -27.35 -6.51 -27.42
N LEU A 900 -27.65 -7.72 -26.94
CA LEU A 900 -28.35 -8.75 -27.71
C LEU A 900 -29.84 -8.44 -27.76
N ALA A 901 -30.46 -8.74 -28.90
CA ALA A 901 -31.90 -8.65 -29.06
C ALA A 901 -32.60 -9.65 -28.11
N PRO A 902 -33.80 -9.33 -27.58
CA PRO A 902 -34.54 -10.23 -26.69
C PRO A 902 -34.74 -11.65 -27.26
N GLU A 903 -34.92 -11.78 -28.57
CA GLU A 903 -35.08 -13.06 -29.27
C GLU A 903 -33.82 -13.91 -29.13
N ARG A 904 -32.64 -13.29 -29.26
CA ARG A 904 -31.37 -13.98 -29.08
C ARG A 904 -31.15 -14.40 -27.62
N ILE A 905 -31.60 -13.59 -26.66
CA ILE A 905 -31.57 -13.96 -25.24
C ILE A 905 -32.51 -15.14 -24.96
N ALA A 906 -33.69 -15.17 -25.59
CA ALA A 906 -34.61 -16.29 -25.51
C ALA A 906 -34.04 -17.58 -26.13
N GLU A 907 -33.31 -17.48 -27.25
CA GLU A 907 -32.59 -18.61 -27.83
C GLU A 907 -31.53 -19.17 -26.87
N LEU A 908 -30.74 -18.31 -26.22
CA LEU A 908 -29.76 -18.75 -25.21
C LEU A 908 -30.44 -19.47 -24.03
N ALA A 909 -31.61 -18.99 -23.60
CA ALA A 909 -32.42 -19.64 -22.57
C ALA A 909 -33.03 -20.97 -23.03
N GLY A 910 -33.27 -21.13 -24.34
CA GLY A 910 -33.82 -22.34 -24.96
C GLY A 910 -32.81 -23.48 -25.12
N ARG A 911 -31.50 -23.23 -24.97
CA ARG A 911 -30.42 -24.23 -25.11
C ARG A 911 -30.33 -25.24 -23.94
N ARG A 912 -31.41 -25.51 -23.22
CA ARG A 912 -31.45 -26.60 -22.22
C ARG A 912 -31.18 -27.92 -22.94
N ALA A 913 -30.23 -28.70 -22.43
CA ALA A 913 -29.66 -29.89 -23.07
C ALA A 913 -30.63 -30.69 -23.95
N THR A 914 -30.17 -30.99 -25.17
CA THR A 914 -30.47 -32.25 -25.83
C THR A 914 -30.29 -33.38 -24.83
N GLN A 915 -31.41 -33.94 -24.40
CA GLN A 915 -31.47 -35.14 -23.58
C GLN A 915 -30.76 -36.28 -24.31
N LYS A 916 -30.00 -37.08 -23.54
CA LYS A 916 -29.53 -38.41 -23.90
C LYS A 916 -30.53 -39.12 -24.83
N LEU A 917 -30.15 -39.39 -26.07
CA LEU A 917 -30.64 -40.59 -26.74
C LEU A 917 -29.87 -41.77 -26.15
N GLU A 918 -30.62 -42.67 -25.54
CA GLU A 918 -30.17 -44.03 -25.22
C GLU A 918 -29.75 -44.71 -26.54
N GLY A 919 -28.47 -44.60 -26.88
CA GLY A 919 -27.82 -45.42 -27.88
C GLY A 919 -26.91 -46.40 -27.15
N GLY A 920 -27.39 -47.62 -26.91
CA GLY A 920 -26.62 -48.67 -26.28
C GLY A 920 -25.28 -48.90 -26.99
N VAL A 921 -24.19 -48.84 -26.24
CA VAL A 921 -22.92 -49.42 -26.67
C VAL A 921 -22.92 -50.87 -26.13
N PRO A 922 -22.87 -51.89 -27.00
CA PRO A 922 -22.77 -53.27 -26.54
C PRO A 922 -21.43 -53.49 -25.84
N PRO A 923 -21.34 -54.36 -24.82
CA PRO A 923 -20.11 -54.59 -24.11
C PRO A 923 -19.15 -55.40 -25.00
N GLY A 924 -17.92 -54.91 -25.16
CA GLY A 924 -16.84 -55.61 -25.86
C GLY A 924 -15.47 -55.20 -25.29
N PRO A 925 -14.49 -56.10 -25.32
CA PRO A 925 -13.98 -56.71 -24.09
C PRO A 925 -12.68 -56.06 -23.58
N ARG A 926 -12.47 -56.12 -22.26
CA ARG A 926 -11.14 -55.96 -21.63
C ARG A 926 -10.21 -57.05 -22.16
N PRO A 927 -8.90 -56.80 -22.39
CA PRO A 927 -7.96 -56.17 -21.46
C PRO A 927 -7.59 -54.72 -21.80
#